data_AF-A0A2T7TRQ1-F1
#
_entry.id   AF-A0A2T7TRQ1-F1
#
_cell.length_a   1.000
_cell.length_b   1.000
_cell.length_c   1.000
_cell.angle_alpha   90.00
_cell.angle_beta   90.00
_cell.angle_gamma   90.00
#
_symmetry.space_group_name_H-M   'P 1'
#
loop_
_entity.id
_entity.type
_entity.pdbx_description
1 polymer ?
#
loop_
_entity_poly.entity_id
_entity_poly.type
_entity_poly.pdbx_seq_one_letter_code
_entity_poly.pdbx_strand_id
1 'polypeptide(L)'
;MEPRAIFFDLGDTLGEAKLTGEPKRLKEFIVYPFVRNVLETLKSEGNHLGIISNTGDDAGSEVDSLLDKTGILEFFDSNLRIYSKDVNLTKNSKEIFVLAAERAGLVNHPEFCLYVGEAAHERAYAIEAGFVACPHPLLARDVLNEHALWYARIVAPDSPETSDADWREALTELPLVPLHVAGVGGTVVYAITTSEVLDSLAHAADGPLASLNVDVLGTADLPKRTDLFILRDDAAAGSGFLSPRGEAAELFIAPSPAKPPLAIKATAEGIVVALPPDQSLEELHFSQTRHGHTLKLLPDPALLKVARKAPIGFATGHFKAVVPTLPDEIAQELGKIQGPVLLDRIERYSNKKPPGSGADKNIESRHVDHPDNKRAVTALAAEFEKLGSGRMDVSFHQFTHRGQTLHNVEAELRGESEELVLVTAHLDSTAANKKPYHAAQHPAPGADDDASGVAAVLTLAERILAITAGARPARTIRFVLFNAEEEGLVGSRAYARLQHALGAQIIAVFQMDMIGFNRQAPNSWELHAGFSPSRAVEEQSEALAELVRIMASQVSPDLARAQLYPKDEPSGGDPADGRSDHTSFNEHGYAACCASEDLFAGPLGAPAEMNEYYHQPDDVSENINPNYAADITRAVGAAISMVSSGRSDTAFTTAFLSRPPSLIPTPEAEEFDVAVVGAGISGVHAAWQLREFGHLSPSLSELAQRHPDRRLRVVLFEQSTRVGGRLYSQVLPGTPVNRPVELGGMRYLNSHKLVNSLVAEFGLESRTLPVDDSKKRHLFYLRGQHFTGADWDRPSFVPPYRLDRNERVRSPGQLLIEVALRHQARVAAEPERYRNTGFWNLLLDELSEEAFLLVRDAGGYETIVSNWSAADAIPFLLADFAPGAKYLALNRGFQSLPLEIERRFRDECGGETRMGHRLHRVDRHAEKGLQLVFDVNTQGNFSTFRRARNPHICHARHVILALPRRAIELMHPESFIFDPAIYNDEPTNRLRGTRNFEEDLRSVLPQPGFKIFAAYRQPWWQKTRWVRTGRSVTDLPVRQCYYWHTTSNPQTGSILMASYNDGSSVEYWAGLARDPTRYQPPVAAALPGVPVFDITHPSVAGASLVRELQDQLRELHGLSDTDMLMPYAVVAQDWTQDPFGGGWHFWKIGERSSQVMQRMRKPFTNVPLYICGEAWSSQQGWVEGALETAEVILLQHFGLPPLVDRLTGAKAVAELV
;
A
#
# COMPACT_ATOMS: atom_id res chain seq x y z
N MET A 1 44.05 3.84 -31.82
CA MET A 1 42.76 4.18 -32.42
C MET A 1 42.99 5.37 -33.34
N GLU A 2 42.34 5.42 -34.50
CA GLU A 2 42.31 6.66 -35.28
C GLU A 2 41.62 7.77 -34.47
N PRO A 3 42.05 9.03 -34.60
CA PRO A 3 41.44 10.13 -33.86
C PRO A 3 39.95 10.27 -34.21
N ARG A 4 39.09 10.29 -33.20
CA ARG A 4 37.64 10.42 -33.34
C ARG A 4 37.18 11.85 -33.04
N ALA A 5 36.11 12.27 -33.70
CA ALA A 5 35.47 13.56 -33.43
C ALA A 5 34.21 13.34 -32.58
N ILE A 6 34.14 13.98 -31.41
CA ILE A 6 33.03 13.86 -30.47
C ILE A 6 32.33 15.20 -30.40
N PHE A 7 31.06 15.25 -30.78
CA PHE A 7 30.24 16.45 -30.75
C PHE A 7 29.25 16.36 -29.62
N PHE A 8 29.26 17.36 -28.75
CA PHE A 8 28.32 17.47 -27.65
C PHE A 8 27.23 18.49 -27.95
N ASP A 9 26.01 18.17 -27.51
CA ASP A 9 25.02 19.19 -27.23
C ASP A 9 25.42 20.02 -26.00
N LEU A 10 24.98 21.28 -25.94
CA LEU A 10 25.14 22.15 -24.78
C LEU A 10 24.01 21.96 -23.76
N GLY A 11 22.79 22.36 -24.14
CA GLY A 11 21.61 22.39 -23.27
C GLY A 11 21.19 20.97 -22.86
N ASP A 12 20.70 20.82 -21.63
CA ASP A 12 20.30 19.55 -21.01
C ASP A 12 21.41 18.48 -20.92
N THR A 13 22.56 18.65 -21.59
CA THR A 13 23.60 17.61 -21.76
C THR A 13 24.89 17.98 -21.03
N LEU A 14 25.45 19.17 -21.29
CA LEU A 14 26.66 19.68 -20.61
C LEU A 14 26.33 20.70 -19.53
N GLY A 15 25.13 21.26 -19.58
CA GLY A 15 24.69 22.27 -18.64
C GLY A 15 23.40 22.93 -19.08
N GLU A 16 23.00 23.93 -18.32
CA GLU A 16 21.73 24.61 -18.46
C GLU A 16 21.91 26.04 -18.91
N ALA A 17 21.07 26.46 -19.86
CA ALA A 17 21.07 27.80 -20.41
C ALA A 17 20.08 28.71 -19.68
N LYS A 18 20.55 29.80 -19.09
CA LYS A 18 19.69 30.86 -18.53
C LYS A 18 19.50 31.96 -19.56
N LEU A 19 18.24 32.27 -19.86
CA LEU A 19 17.87 33.28 -20.86
C LEU A 19 17.43 34.60 -20.22
N THR A 20 17.51 35.70 -20.97
CA THR A 20 16.86 36.97 -20.62
C THR A 20 15.36 36.93 -20.93
N GLY A 21 14.60 37.89 -20.38
CA GLY A 21 13.24 38.20 -20.87
C GLY A 21 13.26 38.68 -22.32
N GLU A 22 12.08 38.91 -22.92
CA GLU A 22 11.95 39.23 -24.35
C GLU A 22 12.71 40.51 -24.77
N PRO A 23 13.55 40.48 -25.83
CA PRO A 23 13.88 39.32 -26.65
C PRO A 23 14.80 38.33 -25.91
N LYS A 24 14.50 37.03 -26.00
CA LYS A 24 15.26 35.98 -25.32
C LYS A 24 16.69 35.90 -25.87
N ARG A 25 17.67 36.14 -25.00
CA ARG A 25 19.12 36.04 -25.28
C ARG A 25 19.79 35.20 -24.21
N LEU A 26 20.81 34.44 -24.57
CA LEU A 26 21.61 33.67 -23.62
C LEU A 26 22.32 34.61 -22.63
N LYS A 27 22.00 34.49 -21.34
CA LYS A 27 22.54 35.32 -20.25
C LYS A 27 23.69 34.63 -19.53
N GLU A 28 23.53 33.35 -19.25
CA GLU A 28 24.44 32.54 -18.43
C GLU A 28 24.31 31.07 -18.83
N PHE A 29 25.37 30.29 -18.65
CA PHE A 29 25.37 28.84 -18.87
C PHE A 29 25.95 28.16 -17.63
N ILE A 30 25.19 27.22 -17.05
CA ILE A 30 25.54 26.54 -15.79
C ILE A 30 25.99 25.13 -16.13
N VAL A 31 27.26 24.83 -15.96
CA VAL A 31 27.84 23.51 -16.30
C VAL A 31 27.55 22.50 -15.20
N TYR A 32 27.11 21.29 -15.57
CA TYR A 32 26.89 20.24 -14.57
C TYR A 32 28.20 19.75 -13.93
N PRO A 33 28.19 19.34 -12.64
CA PRO A 33 29.42 19.04 -11.90
C PRO A 33 30.31 17.96 -12.52
N PHE A 34 29.75 16.94 -13.18
CA PHE A 34 30.51 15.83 -13.76
C PHE A 34 31.19 16.16 -15.10
N VAL A 35 30.75 17.22 -15.77
CA VAL A 35 31.07 17.48 -17.19
C VAL A 35 32.55 17.76 -17.41
N ARG A 36 33.18 18.56 -16.55
CA ARG A 36 34.61 18.88 -16.69
C ARG A 36 35.47 17.62 -16.69
N ASN A 37 35.20 16.68 -15.79
CA ASN A 37 35.94 15.42 -15.69
C ASN A 37 35.76 14.54 -16.94
N VAL A 38 34.54 14.50 -17.50
CA VAL A 38 34.26 13.77 -18.75
C VAL A 38 35.04 14.38 -19.92
N LEU A 39 34.98 15.71 -20.09
CA LEU A 39 35.67 16.41 -21.18
C LEU A 39 37.19 16.25 -21.09
N GLU A 40 37.75 16.39 -19.88
CA GLU A 40 39.19 16.22 -19.62
C GLU A 40 39.65 14.80 -19.96
N THR A 41 38.90 13.79 -19.51
CA THR A 41 39.20 12.38 -19.78
C THR A 41 39.20 12.11 -21.29
N LEU A 42 38.13 12.48 -22.00
CA LEU A 42 38.02 12.25 -23.44
C LEU A 42 39.09 13.01 -24.23
N LYS A 43 39.45 14.23 -23.84
CA LYS A 43 40.53 14.99 -24.48
C LYS A 43 41.90 14.34 -24.26
N SER A 44 42.17 13.84 -23.05
CA SER A 44 43.43 13.19 -22.70
C SER A 44 43.68 11.89 -23.47
N GLU A 45 42.62 11.22 -23.91
CA GLU A 45 42.67 10.02 -24.76
C GLU A 45 42.92 10.32 -26.26
N GLY A 46 43.10 11.61 -26.61
CA GLY A 46 43.46 12.04 -27.97
C GLY A 46 42.27 12.30 -28.90
N ASN A 47 41.05 12.46 -28.36
CA ASN A 47 39.86 12.75 -29.15
C ASN A 47 39.74 14.26 -29.48
N HIS A 48 39.14 14.57 -30.63
CA HIS A 48 38.76 15.92 -31.02
C HIS A 48 37.36 16.22 -30.50
N LEU A 49 37.20 17.29 -29.70
CA LEU A 49 35.92 17.61 -29.09
C LEU A 49 35.31 18.82 -29.79
N GLY A 50 34.03 18.72 -30.15
CA GLY A 50 33.25 19.74 -30.82
C GLY A 50 31.91 20.00 -30.12
N ILE A 51 31.22 21.03 -30.58
CA ILE A 51 29.90 21.43 -30.10
C ILE A 51 28.96 21.47 -31.29
N ILE A 52 27.75 20.93 -31.14
CA ILE A 52 26.62 21.22 -32.04
C ILE A 52 25.50 21.72 -31.15
N SER A 53 25.02 22.95 -31.36
CA SER A 53 23.96 23.51 -30.50
C SER A 53 23.02 24.45 -31.25
N ASN A 54 21.74 24.42 -30.86
CA ASN A 54 20.73 25.36 -31.31
C ASN A 54 20.81 26.61 -30.44
N THR A 55 21.24 27.74 -30.99
CA THR A 55 21.53 28.99 -30.26
C THR A 55 20.47 30.07 -30.45
N GLY A 56 19.38 29.76 -31.16
CA GLY A 56 18.36 30.75 -31.50
C GLY A 56 18.96 31.93 -32.27
N ASP A 57 18.82 33.13 -31.71
CA ASP A 57 19.37 34.36 -32.29
C ASP A 57 20.77 34.73 -31.77
N ASP A 58 21.31 34.01 -30.80
CA ASP A 58 22.65 34.25 -30.25
C ASP A 58 23.74 33.77 -31.23
N ALA A 59 24.68 34.66 -31.53
CA ALA A 59 25.82 34.37 -32.39
C ALA A 59 26.85 33.49 -31.66
N GLY A 60 27.61 32.68 -32.41
CA GLY A 60 28.58 31.77 -31.80
C GLY A 60 29.62 32.45 -30.92
N SER A 61 30.03 33.67 -31.25
CA SER A 61 30.96 34.46 -30.42
C SER A 61 30.39 34.81 -29.04
N GLU A 62 29.07 34.97 -28.93
CA GLU A 62 28.40 35.27 -27.67
C GLU A 62 28.29 34.01 -26.80
N VAL A 63 27.97 32.87 -27.42
CA VAL A 63 27.96 31.55 -26.77
C VAL A 63 29.37 31.18 -26.27
N ASP A 64 30.39 31.30 -27.12
CA ASP A 64 31.79 31.08 -26.75
C ASP A 64 32.19 31.94 -25.55
N SER A 65 31.84 33.23 -25.54
CA SER A 65 32.16 34.13 -24.42
C SER A 65 31.56 33.68 -23.09
N LEU A 66 30.41 33.01 -23.11
CA LEU A 66 29.80 32.44 -21.92
C LEU A 66 30.45 31.12 -21.51
N LEU A 67 30.74 30.23 -22.45
CA LEU A 67 31.43 28.96 -22.19
C LEU A 67 32.88 29.16 -21.73
N ASP A 68 33.52 30.25 -22.14
CA ASP A 68 34.87 30.62 -21.67
C ASP A 68 34.85 30.94 -20.17
N LYS A 69 33.80 31.63 -19.69
CA LYS A 69 33.63 31.97 -18.27
C LYS A 69 33.40 30.75 -17.38
N THR A 70 32.81 29.68 -17.92
CA THR A 70 32.65 28.41 -17.20
C THR A 70 33.92 27.56 -17.25
N GLY A 71 34.86 27.93 -18.14
CA GLY A 71 36.14 27.28 -18.34
C GLY A 71 36.03 25.92 -19.05
N ILE A 72 34.94 25.62 -19.75
CA ILE A 72 34.85 24.40 -20.57
C ILE A 72 35.18 24.62 -22.05
N LEU A 73 35.21 25.89 -22.50
CA LEU A 73 35.49 26.19 -23.90
C LEU A 73 36.85 25.65 -24.36
N GLU A 74 37.84 25.65 -23.46
CA GLU A 74 39.22 25.21 -23.73
C GLU A 74 39.34 23.75 -24.21
N PHE A 75 38.35 22.90 -23.92
CA PHE A 75 38.34 21.50 -24.34
C PHE A 75 37.95 21.32 -25.82
N PHE A 76 37.20 22.27 -26.38
CA PHE A 76 36.60 22.18 -27.70
C PHE A 76 37.46 22.82 -28.80
N ASP A 77 37.64 22.10 -29.90
CA ASP A 77 38.43 22.57 -31.03
C ASP A 77 37.69 23.68 -31.78
N SER A 78 38.38 24.78 -32.08
CA SER A 78 37.75 26.00 -32.58
C SER A 78 36.91 25.79 -33.85
N ASN A 79 37.37 24.90 -34.74
CA ASN A 79 36.74 24.57 -36.01
C ASN A 79 35.56 23.60 -35.88
N LEU A 80 35.42 22.92 -34.73
CA LEU A 80 34.36 21.92 -34.49
C LEU A 80 33.21 22.49 -33.64
N ARG A 81 33.21 23.79 -33.37
CA ARG A 81 32.09 24.49 -32.72
C ARG A 81 31.09 24.95 -33.78
N ILE A 82 29.89 24.39 -33.73
CA ILE A 82 28.84 24.54 -34.73
C ILE A 82 27.59 25.06 -34.03
N TYR A 83 27.34 26.35 -34.22
CA TYR A 83 26.21 27.06 -33.64
C TYR A 83 25.16 27.34 -34.72
N SER A 84 23.91 27.01 -34.45
CA SER A 84 22.84 27.05 -35.46
C SER A 84 22.70 28.42 -36.13
N LYS A 85 22.89 29.50 -35.38
CA LYS A 85 22.83 30.88 -35.90
C LYS A 85 23.89 31.16 -36.96
N ASP A 86 25.11 30.68 -36.75
CA ASP A 86 26.26 30.97 -37.61
C ASP A 86 26.22 30.19 -38.93
N VAL A 87 25.63 28.98 -38.90
CA VAL A 87 25.57 28.08 -40.06
C VAL A 87 24.20 28.02 -40.73
N ASN A 88 23.17 28.63 -40.11
CA ASN A 88 21.78 28.60 -40.56
C ASN A 88 21.24 27.17 -40.78
N LEU A 89 21.61 26.25 -39.88
CA LEU A 89 21.16 24.86 -39.79
C LEU A 89 20.83 24.57 -38.32
N THR A 90 19.91 23.65 -38.05
CA THR A 90 19.54 23.26 -36.68
C THR A 90 19.83 21.78 -36.43
N LYS A 91 19.94 21.39 -35.16
CA LYS A 91 20.04 19.99 -34.71
C LYS A 91 18.85 19.11 -35.13
N ASN A 92 17.77 19.73 -35.58
CA ASN A 92 16.58 19.07 -36.10
C ASN A 92 16.71 18.76 -37.60
N SER A 93 17.94 18.60 -38.10
CA SER A 93 18.23 18.35 -39.50
C SER A 93 19.46 17.47 -39.64
N LYS A 94 19.48 16.60 -40.65
CA LYS A 94 20.65 15.77 -40.97
C LYS A 94 21.84 16.62 -41.41
N GLU A 95 21.55 17.73 -42.07
CA GLU A 95 22.52 18.61 -42.74
C GLU A 95 23.55 19.19 -41.77
N ILE A 96 23.17 19.51 -40.53
CA ILE A 96 24.12 20.05 -39.54
C ILE A 96 25.16 19.00 -39.11
N PHE A 97 24.77 17.72 -39.06
CA PHE A 97 25.67 16.61 -38.71
C PHE A 97 26.59 16.26 -39.88
N VAL A 98 26.10 16.34 -41.12
CA VAL A 98 26.95 16.23 -42.32
C VAL A 98 28.01 17.33 -42.32
N LEU A 99 27.63 18.58 -42.05
CA LEU A 99 28.57 19.70 -41.91
C LEU A 99 29.58 19.46 -40.77
N ALA A 100 29.16 18.83 -39.67
CA ALA A 100 30.04 18.49 -38.57
C ALA A 100 31.11 17.47 -38.98
N ALA A 101 30.72 16.40 -39.69
CA ALA A 101 31.67 15.45 -40.26
C ALA A 101 32.60 16.10 -41.28
N GLU A 102 32.11 17.01 -42.12
CA GLU A 102 32.95 17.79 -43.05
C GLU A 102 34.01 18.63 -42.32
N ARG A 103 33.62 19.36 -41.27
CA ARG A 103 34.53 20.18 -40.46
C ARG A 103 35.56 19.33 -39.70
N ALA A 104 35.21 18.10 -39.34
CA ALA A 104 36.13 17.12 -38.75
C ALA A 104 37.03 16.42 -39.79
N GLY A 105 36.80 16.61 -41.10
CA GLY A 105 37.51 15.87 -42.15
C GLY A 105 37.08 14.41 -42.30
N LEU A 106 35.89 14.06 -41.79
CA LEU A 106 35.35 12.71 -41.68
C LEU A 106 34.07 12.50 -42.52
N VAL A 107 33.80 13.34 -43.53
CA VAL A 107 32.58 13.23 -44.37
C VAL A 107 32.41 11.87 -45.06
N ASN A 108 33.51 11.20 -45.40
CA ASN A 108 33.48 9.85 -46.00
C ASN A 108 33.55 8.72 -44.96
N HIS A 109 33.75 9.09 -43.69
CA HIS A 109 33.83 8.17 -42.55
C HIS A 109 33.04 8.71 -41.33
N PRO A 110 31.76 9.06 -41.49
CA PRO A 110 30.95 9.63 -40.40
C PRO A 110 30.77 8.67 -39.21
N GLU A 111 31.05 7.37 -39.39
CA GLU A 111 31.07 6.38 -38.32
C GLU A 111 32.14 6.66 -37.24
N PHE A 112 33.14 7.49 -37.53
CA PHE A 112 34.13 7.97 -36.54
C PHE A 112 33.71 9.25 -35.81
N CYS A 113 32.52 9.77 -36.12
CA CYS A 113 31.90 10.86 -35.38
C CYS A 113 30.92 10.31 -34.33
N LEU A 114 31.07 10.76 -33.08
CA LEU A 114 30.13 10.48 -31.99
C LEU A 114 29.31 11.74 -31.69
N TYR A 115 27.99 11.64 -31.69
CA TYR A 115 27.11 12.65 -31.12
C TYR A 115 26.67 12.27 -29.71
N VAL A 116 26.85 13.19 -28.76
CA VAL A 116 26.44 13.02 -27.37
C VAL A 116 25.35 14.05 -27.05
N GLY A 117 24.13 13.57 -26.75
CA GLY A 117 23.01 14.43 -26.41
C GLY A 117 21.81 13.67 -25.85
N GLU A 118 21.13 14.25 -24.87
CA GLU A 118 20.01 13.60 -24.15
C GLU A 118 18.73 13.49 -24.99
N ALA A 119 18.58 14.28 -26.04
CA ALA A 119 17.37 14.29 -26.86
C ALA A 119 17.37 13.20 -27.97
N ALA A 120 16.45 12.23 -27.88
CA ALA A 120 16.37 11.12 -28.84
C ALA A 120 16.15 11.55 -30.31
N HIS A 121 15.40 12.64 -30.54
CA HIS A 121 15.15 13.15 -31.89
C HIS A 121 16.43 13.67 -32.57
N GLU A 122 17.32 14.33 -31.82
CA GLU A 122 18.61 14.82 -32.35
C GLU A 122 19.55 13.66 -32.64
N ARG A 123 19.58 12.67 -31.73
CA ARG A 123 20.33 11.42 -31.95
C ARG A 123 19.84 10.71 -33.21
N ALA A 124 18.55 10.72 -33.52
CA ALA A 124 18.03 10.11 -34.74
C ALA A 124 18.59 10.78 -36.01
N TYR A 125 18.65 12.11 -36.07
CA TYR A 125 19.27 12.84 -37.20
C TYR A 125 20.78 12.61 -37.29
N ALA A 126 21.49 12.55 -36.15
CA ALA A 126 22.91 12.22 -36.12
C ALA A 126 23.17 10.83 -36.73
N ILE A 127 22.38 9.84 -36.34
CA ILE A 127 22.53 8.48 -36.90
C ILE A 127 22.13 8.44 -38.37
N GLU A 128 21.14 9.23 -38.80
CA GLU A 128 20.81 9.36 -40.23
C GLU A 128 21.98 9.94 -41.05
N ALA A 129 22.79 10.81 -40.45
CA ALA A 129 24.04 11.33 -41.01
C ALA A 129 25.22 10.35 -40.91
N GLY A 130 25.03 9.17 -40.31
CA GLY A 130 26.05 8.12 -40.18
C GLY A 130 26.85 8.17 -38.88
N PHE A 131 26.51 9.03 -37.92
CA PHE A 131 27.22 9.13 -36.64
C PHE A 131 26.87 7.95 -35.72
N VAL A 132 27.76 7.65 -34.80
CA VAL A 132 27.41 6.93 -33.56
C VAL A 132 26.70 7.91 -32.62
N ALA A 133 25.69 7.45 -31.87
CA ALA A 133 24.99 8.28 -30.90
C ALA A 133 25.15 7.76 -29.48
N CYS A 134 25.25 8.69 -28.53
CA CYS A 134 25.31 8.44 -27.10
C CYS A 134 24.28 9.33 -26.37
N PRO A 135 23.45 8.76 -25.50
CA PRO A 135 22.38 9.51 -24.83
C PRO A 135 22.87 10.39 -23.68
N HIS A 136 24.11 10.26 -23.21
CA HIS A 136 24.61 11.04 -22.08
C HIS A 136 26.15 11.07 -21.99
N PRO A 137 26.80 12.17 -21.56
CA PRO A 137 28.26 12.28 -21.53
C PRO A 137 28.98 11.20 -20.71
N LEU A 138 28.41 10.77 -19.59
CA LEU A 138 28.99 9.72 -18.73
C LEU A 138 29.20 8.37 -19.45
N LEU A 139 28.49 8.14 -20.56
CA LEU A 139 28.55 6.88 -21.32
C LEU A 139 29.44 6.99 -22.56
N ALA A 140 29.93 8.19 -22.90
CA ALA A 140 30.60 8.45 -24.17
C ALA A 140 31.86 7.60 -24.35
N ARG A 141 32.65 7.41 -23.29
CA ARG A 141 33.88 6.61 -23.32
C ARG A 141 33.61 5.14 -23.65
N ASP A 142 32.63 4.54 -23.01
CA ASP A 142 32.28 3.13 -23.24
C ASP A 142 31.70 2.92 -24.63
N VAL A 143 30.87 3.86 -25.12
CA VAL A 143 30.33 3.81 -26.49
C VAL A 143 31.47 3.88 -27.51
N LEU A 144 32.50 4.69 -27.26
CA LEU A 144 33.71 4.73 -28.09
C LEU A 144 34.46 3.38 -28.05
N ASN A 145 34.48 2.71 -26.91
CA ASN A 145 35.07 1.37 -26.78
C ASN A 145 34.17 0.25 -27.34
N GLU A 146 33.13 0.61 -28.11
CA GLU A 146 32.21 -0.32 -28.78
C GLU A 146 31.37 -1.18 -27.80
N HIS A 147 31.21 -0.72 -26.55
CA HIS A 147 30.27 -1.32 -25.62
C HIS A 147 28.84 -0.90 -25.98
N ALA A 148 27.93 -1.87 -26.04
CA ALA A 148 26.53 -1.63 -26.38
C ALA A 148 25.79 -0.96 -25.22
N LEU A 149 24.84 -0.08 -25.54
CA LEU A 149 24.00 0.60 -24.56
C LEU A 149 22.75 -0.21 -24.22
N TRP A 150 22.35 -0.18 -22.96
CA TRP A 150 21.17 -0.89 -22.47
C TRP A 150 20.37 -0.02 -21.49
N TYR A 151 19.05 -0.17 -21.53
CA TYR A 151 18.23 0.18 -20.39
C TYR A 151 18.32 -0.95 -19.35
N ALA A 152 18.44 -0.60 -18.08
CA ALA A 152 18.52 -1.55 -16.97
C ALA A 152 17.62 -1.11 -15.82
N ARG A 153 17.05 -2.10 -15.11
CA ARG A 153 16.37 -1.93 -13.83
C ARG A 153 17.16 -2.68 -12.78
N ILE A 154 17.75 -1.94 -11.84
CA ILE A 154 18.64 -2.45 -10.79
C ILE A 154 17.87 -2.46 -9.48
N VAL A 155 17.87 -3.60 -8.77
CA VAL A 155 17.05 -3.84 -7.59
C VAL A 155 17.92 -4.30 -6.43
N ALA A 156 17.93 -3.53 -5.35
CA ALA A 156 18.53 -3.94 -4.09
C ALA A 156 17.56 -4.83 -3.28
N PRO A 157 18.05 -5.89 -2.61
CA PRO A 157 17.21 -6.76 -1.80
C PRO A 157 16.70 -6.04 -0.55
N ASP A 158 15.51 -6.42 -0.10
CA ASP A 158 14.87 -5.88 1.09
C ASP A 158 15.46 -6.56 2.35
N SER A 159 16.65 -6.13 2.77
CA SER A 159 17.33 -6.67 3.97
C SER A 159 17.94 -5.56 4.84
N PRO A 160 18.03 -5.77 6.17
CA PRO A 160 18.73 -4.85 7.06
C PRO A 160 20.22 -4.69 6.71
N GLU A 161 20.87 -5.72 6.17
CA GLU A 161 22.29 -5.74 5.83
C GLU A 161 22.62 -4.87 4.60
N THR A 162 21.69 -4.75 3.65
CA THR A 162 21.77 -3.80 2.53
C THR A 162 21.43 -2.36 2.90
N SER A 163 20.88 -2.10 4.10
CA SER A 163 20.69 -0.72 4.57
C SER A 163 22.00 -0.04 4.99
N ASP A 164 23.04 -0.83 5.33
CA ASP A 164 24.38 -0.36 5.71
C ASP A 164 25.41 -0.37 4.55
N ALA A 165 25.12 -1.02 3.41
CA ALA A 165 26.00 -1.04 2.24
C ALA A 165 25.64 0.10 1.25
N ASP A 166 26.57 1.02 1.00
CA ASP A 166 26.39 2.17 0.09
C ASP A 166 26.42 1.78 -1.41
N TRP A 167 25.52 0.89 -1.83
CA TRP A 167 25.45 0.42 -3.21
C TRP A 167 25.10 1.52 -4.22
N ARG A 168 24.30 2.52 -3.84
CA ARG A 168 24.01 3.67 -4.71
C ARG A 168 25.24 4.54 -4.96
N GLU A 169 26.08 4.73 -3.94
CA GLU A 169 27.37 5.43 -4.07
C GLU A 169 28.32 4.60 -4.94
N ALA A 170 28.35 3.28 -4.79
CA ALA A 170 29.12 2.42 -5.68
C ALA A 170 28.64 2.50 -7.15
N LEU A 171 27.34 2.66 -7.39
CA LEU A 171 26.81 2.88 -8.74
C LEU A 171 27.23 4.23 -9.35
N THR A 172 27.48 5.28 -8.55
CA THR A 172 27.93 6.58 -9.08
C THR A 172 29.34 6.55 -9.67
N GLU A 173 30.12 5.52 -9.33
CA GLU A 173 31.47 5.32 -9.85
C GLU A 173 31.51 4.52 -11.16
N LEU A 174 30.36 4.02 -11.64
CA LEU A 174 30.25 3.27 -12.87
C LEU A 174 29.78 4.15 -14.05
N PRO A 175 30.11 3.80 -15.31
CA PRO A 175 29.48 4.35 -16.52
C PRO A 175 27.98 4.03 -16.61
N LEU A 176 27.20 4.64 -15.73
CA LEU A 176 25.79 4.41 -15.54
C LEU A 176 25.07 5.74 -15.31
N VAL A 177 23.91 5.90 -15.93
CA VAL A 177 23.10 7.12 -15.83
C VAL A 177 21.72 6.76 -15.31
N PRO A 178 21.40 7.07 -14.05
CA PRO A 178 20.06 6.85 -13.51
C PRO A 178 19.04 7.74 -14.25
N LEU A 179 17.84 7.18 -14.43
CA LEU A 179 16.69 7.81 -15.09
C LEU A 179 15.51 8.00 -14.13
N HIS A 180 15.40 7.14 -13.10
CA HIS A 180 14.35 7.18 -12.09
C HIS A 180 14.69 6.26 -10.90
N VAL A 181 14.26 6.65 -9.70
CA VAL A 181 14.38 5.85 -8.48
C VAL A 181 12.98 5.55 -7.94
N ALA A 182 12.71 4.27 -7.70
CA ALA A 182 11.42 3.78 -7.25
C ALA A 182 11.57 2.75 -6.12
N GLY A 183 10.44 2.22 -5.66
CA GLY A 183 10.39 1.24 -4.58
C GLY A 183 10.54 1.85 -3.19
N VAL A 184 10.13 1.09 -2.18
CA VAL A 184 10.23 1.52 -0.77
C VAL A 184 11.69 1.73 -0.39
N GLY A 185 12.02 2.94 0.07
CA GLY A 185 13.40 3.30 0.41
C GLY A 185 14.31 3.47 -0.82
N GLY A 186 13.73 3.57 -2.03
CA GLY A 186 14.41 3.84 -3.30
C GLY A 186 15.13 2.62 -3.89
N THR A 187 14.77 1.41 -3.47
CA THR A 187 15.50 0.16 -3.75
C THR A 187 15.57 -0.23 -5.22
N VAL A 188 14.85 0.46 -6.10
CA VAL A 188 14.82 0.23 -7.55
C VAL A 188 15.40 1.45 -8.29
N VAL A 189 16.35 1.22 -9.19
CA VAL A 189 16.93 2.25 -10.07
C VAL A 189 16.74 1.84 -11.52
N TYR A 190 16.05 2.69 -12.29
CA TYR A 190 16.04 2.61 -13.75
C TYR A 190 17.21 3.42 -14.28
N ALA A 191 17.98 2.88 -15.22
CA ALA A 191 19.19 3.52 -15.71
C ALA A 191 19.49 3.18 -17.18
N ILE A 192 20.31 4.02 -17.82
CA ILE A 192 21.07 3.67 -19.03
C ILE A 192 22.47 3.24 -18.59
N THR A 193 22.93 2.11 -19.12
CA THR A 193 24.25 1.56 -18.82
C THR A 193 24.84 0.85 -20.02
N THR A 194 26.03 0.27 -19.88
CA THR A 194 26.77 -0.39 -20.96
C THR A 194 26.89 -1.89 -20.71
N SER A 195 27.16 -2.66 -21.76
CA SER A 195 27.43 -4.10 -21.65
C SER A 195 28.56 -4.43 -20.67
N GLU A 196 29.60 -3.59 -20.59
CA GLU A 196 30.73 -3.79 -19.67
C GLU A 196 30.29 -3.65 -18.22
N VAL A 197 29.45 -2.64 -17.92
CA VAL A 197 28.88 -2.45 -16.59
C VAL A 197 27.90 -3.57 -16.23
N LEU A 198 27.06 -4.01 -17.17
CA LEU A 198 26.17 -5.15 -16.94
C LEU A 198 26.94 -6.42 -16.59
N ASP A 199 28.02 -6.72 -17.33
CA ASP A 199 28.89 -7.85 -17.04
C ASP A 199 29.54 -7.69 -15.66
N SER A 200 29.99 -6.49 -15.31
CA SER A 200 30.58 -6.19 -14.00
C SER A 200 29.58 -6.40 -12.85
N LEU A 201 28.34 -5.93 -12.99
CA LEU A 201 27.28 -6.13 -11.99
C LEU A 201 26.90 -7.61 -11.86
N ALA A 202 26.82 -8.35 -12.97
CA ALA A 202 26.47 -9.77 -12.97
C ALA A 202 27.55 -10.67 -12.31
N HIS A 203 28.81 -10.22 -12.30
CA HIS A 203 29.95 -10.98 -11.76
C HIS A 203 30.50 -10.41 -10.44
N ALA A 204 29.83 -9.40 -9.86
CA ALA A 204 30.23 -8.85 -8.56
C ALA A 204 30.06 -9.92 -7.47
N ALA A 205 31.17 -10.51 -7.03
CA ALA A 205 31.17 -11.57 -6.03
C ALA A 205 31.19 -11.05 -4.58
N ASP A 206 31.77 -9.86 -4.37
CA ASP A 206 31.98 -9.22 -3.07
C ASP A 206 31.71 -7.71 -3.15
N GLY A 207 31.41 -7.07 -2.02
CA GLY A 207 31.20 -5.62 -1.92
C GLY A 207 29.74 -5.18 -2.14
N PRO A 208 29.48 -3.85 -2.15
CA PRO A 208 28.11 -3.30 -2.09
C PRO A 208 27.28 -3.58 -3.36
N LEU A 209 27.91 -3.96 -4.47
CA LEU A 209 27.21 -4.29 -5.72
C LEU A 209 26.80 -5.77 -5.83
N ALA A 210 27.39 -6.66 -5.03
CA ALA A 210 27.20 -8.11 -5.14
C ALA A 210 25.77 -8.58 -4.83
N SER A 211 25.02 -7.80 -4.07
CA SER A 211 23.64 -8.10 -3.70
C SER A 211 22.60 -7.59 -4.69
N LEU A 212 22.99 -6.83 -5.73
CA LEU A 212 22.05 -6.19 -6.65
C LEU A 212 21.54 -7.16 -7.71
N ASN A 213 20.23 -7.16 -7.95
CA ASN A 213 19.62 -7.85 -9.09
C ASN A 213 19.48 -6.89 -10.25
N VAL A 214 19.84 -7.31 -11.46
CA VAL A 214 19.77 -6.48 -12.66
C VAL A 214 18.86 -7.10 -13.70
N ASP A 215 17.82 -6.36 -14.06
CA ASP A 215 16.92 -6.64 -15.17
C ASP A 215 17.35 -5.84 -16.39
N VAL A 216 17.75 -6.50 -17.47
CA VAL A 216 18.00 -5.83 -18.75
C VAL A 216 16.67 -5.56 -19.46
N LEU A 217 16.49 -4.33 -19.93
CA LEU A 217 15.25 -3.85 -20.54
C LEU A 217 15.47 -3.61 -22.04
N GLY A 218 14.80 -4.41 -22.87
CA GLY A 218 14.76 -4.22 -24.32
C GLY A 218 15.94 -4.90 -25.03
N THR A 219 16.42 -4.29 -26.10
CA THR A 219 17.52 -4.81 -26.92
C THR A 219 18.75 -3.92 -26.83
N ALA A 220 19.91 -4.47 -27.19
CA ALA A 220 21.14 -3.71 -27.32
C ALA A 220 20.94 -2.44 -28.16
N ASP A 221 21.55 -1.35 -27.72
CA ASP A 221 21.56 -0.04 -28.36
C ASP A 221 20.19 0.65 -28.51
N LEU A 222 19.13 0.12 -27.91
CA LEU A 222 17.82 0.76 -27.86
C LEU A 222 17.88 2.22 -27.32
N PRO A 223 18.66 2.54 -26.25
CA PRO A 223 18.80 3.92 -25.76
C PRO A 223 19.34 4.94 -26.78
N LYS A 224 20.01 4.49 -27.84
CA LYS A 224 20.53 5.40 -28.88
C LYS A 224 19.43 6.15 -29.60
N ARG A 225 18.21 5.59 -29.67
CA ARG A 225 17.12 6.10 -30.53
C ARG A 225 15.78 6.32 -29.83
N THR A 226 15.64 5.96 -28.56
CA THR A 226 14.35 6.07 -27.85
C THR A 226 14.50 6.82 -26.54
N ASP A 227 13.39 7.34 -26.05
CA ASP A 227 13.22 7.77 -24.66
C ASP A 227 12.46 6.66 -23.89
N LEU A 228 12.66 6.59 -22.56
CA LEU A 228 12.05 5.56 -21.70
C LEU A 228 10.90 6.18 -20.89
N PHE A 229 9.78 5.47 -20.83
CA PHE A 229 8.58 5.87 -20.12
C PHE A 229 8.05 4.74 -19.23
N ILE A 230 7.34 5.11 -18.16
CA ILE A 230 6.51 4.19 -17.38
C ILE A 230 5.06 4.60 -17.55
N LEU A 231 4.21 3.66 -17.95
CA LEU A 231 2.76 3.82 -17.96
C LEU A 231 2.14 3.16 -16.72
N ARG A 232 1.30 3.89 -15.99
CA ARG A 232 0.73 3.55 -14.67
C ARG A 232 -0.79 3.60 -14.72
N ASP A 233 -1.49 2.60 -14.18
CA ASP A 233 -2.96 2.59 -14.09
C ASP A 233 -3.38 1.66 -12.95
N ASP A 234 -4.00 2.25 -11.93
CA ASP A 234 -4.46 1.55 -10.73
C ASP A 234 -5.87 1.00 -10.89
N ALA A 235 -6.48 1.17 -12.06
CA ALA A 235 -7.74 0.53 -12.36
C ALA A 235 -7.52 -1.00 -12.40
N ALA A 236 -7.84 -1.68 -11.30
CA ALA A 236 -8.17 -3.10 -11.29
C ALA A 236 -9.52 -3.36 -12.02
N ALA A 237 -9.72 -2.69 -13.15
CA ALA A 237 -10.88 -2.80 -14.03
C ALA A 237 -10.50 -3.60 -15.29
N GLY A 238 -11.49 -3.99 -16.08
CA GLY A 238 -11.30 -4.86 -17.25
C GLY A 238 -10.30 -4.35 -18.29
N SER A 239 -10.05 -3.03 -18.35
CA SER A 239 -9.17 -2.33 -19.31
C SER A 239 -7.76 -2.00 -18.81
N GLY A 240 -7.48 -2.04 -17.50
CA GLY A 240 -6.21 -1.56 -16.91
C GLY A 240 -5.02 -2.53 -17.04
N PHE A 241 -3.82 -2.08 -16.70
CA PHE A 241 -2.56 -2.85 -16.87
C PHE A 241 -2.53 -4.19 -16.12
N LEU A 242 -3.21 -4.29 -14.98
CA LEU A 242 -3.29 -5.50 -14.18
C LEU A 242 -4.34 -6.49 -14.69
N SER A 243 -5.13 -6.12 -15.70
CA SER A 243 -6.09 -7.00 -16.37
C SER A 243 -5.42 -7.75 -17.53
N PRO A 244 -5.42 -9.10 -17.53
CA PRO A 244 -4.89 -9.89 -18.64
C PRO A 244 -5.61 -9.67 -19.99
N ARG A 245 -6.75 -8.96 -19.99
CA ARG A 245 -7.52 -8.59 -21.18
C ARG A 245 -7.67 -7.07 -21.34
N GLY A 246 -6.86 -6.29 -20.62
CA GLY A 246 -6.88 -4.84 -20.67
C GLY A 246 -6.35 -4.26 -21.98
N GLU A 247 -6.62 -2.98 -22.24
CA GLU A 247 -6.18 -2.27 -23.45
C GLU A 247 -4.65 -2.32 -23.59
N ALA A 248 -3.95 -2.30 -22.46
CA ALA A 248 -2.50 -2.38 -22.44
C ALA A 248 -1.91 -3.72 -22.89
N ALA A 249 -2.70 -4.80 -22.92
CA ALA A 249 -2.26 -6.08 -23.47
C ALA A 249 -1.89 -5.96 -24.96
N GLU A 250 -2.53 -5.02 -25.67
CA GLU A 250 -2.22 -4.74 -27.08
C GLU A 250 -0.80 -4.20 -27.27
N LEU A 251 -0.20 -3.55 -26.27
CA LEU A 251 1.18 -3.03 -26.36
C LEU A 251 2.24 -4.14 -26.45
N PHE A 252 1.93 -5.34 -25.94
CA PHE A 252 2.82 -6.51 -26.03
C PHE A 252 2.56 -7.36 -27.28
N ILE A 253 1.50 -7.07 -28.03
CA ILE A 253 1.10 -7.82 -29.23
C ILE A 253 1.52 -7.02 -30.46
N ALA A 254 2.51 -7.49 -31.20
CA ALA A 254 2.93 -6.86 -32.45
C ALA A 254 1.82 -6.97 -33.51
N PRO A 255 1.22 -5.86 -33.99
CA PRO A 255 0.18 -5.92 -35.03
C PRO A 255 0.78 -6.20 -36.42
N SER A 256 2.07 -5.91 -36.62
CA SER A 256 2.77 -6.00 -37.91
C SER A 256 4.29 -5.78 -37.73
N PRO A 257 5.15 -6.30 -38.63
CA PRO A 257 6.58 -5.96 -38.69
C PRO A 257 6.91 -4.47 -38.80
N ALA A 258 5.94 -3.63 -39.19
CA ALA A 258 6.11 -2.19 -39.39
C ALA A 258 5.94 -1.33 -38.11
N LYS A 259 5.36 -1.88 -37.03
CA LYS A 259 5.24 -1.24 -35.72
C LYS A 259 5.68 -2.25 -34.64
N PRO A 260 6.98 -2.29 -34.26
CA PRO A 260 7.46 -3.21 -33.23
C PRO A 260 6.77 -2.91 -31.88
N PRO A 261 6.69 -3.91 -30.98
CA PRO A 261 6.10 -3.70 -29.66
C PRO A 261 6.89 -2.61 -28.90
N LEU A 262 6.17 -1.59 -28.44
CA LEU A 262 6.73 -0.46 -27.70
C LEU A 262 6.98 -0.82 -26.23
N ALA A 263 6.17 -1.73 -25.69
CA ALA A 263 6.31 -2.22 -24.33
C ALA A 263 7.48 -3.20 -24.22
N ILE A 264 8.36 -2.91 -23.28
CA ILE A 264 9.57 -3.69 -23.01
C ILE A 264 9.31 -4.71 -21.89
N LYS A 265 8.69 -4.25 -20.79
CA LYS A 265 8.51 -5.06 -19.58
C LYS A 265 7.38 -4.52 -18.71
N ALA A 266 6.60 -5.41 -18.11
CA ALA A 266 5.71 -5.07 -17.01
C ALA A 266 6.46 -5.18 -15.68
N THR A 267 6.29 -4.19 -14.81
CA THR A 267 6.96 -4.09 -13.50
C THR A 267 5.93 -3.73 -12.42
N ALA A 268 6.34 -3.75 -11.15
CA ALA A 268 5.48 -3.28 -10.06
C ALA A 268 5.18 -1.77 -10.16
N GLU A 269 6.06 -1.01 -10.83
CA GLU A 269 5.91 0.43 -11.03
C GLU A 269 5.04 0.79 -12.25
N GLY A 270 4.70 -0.16 -13.12
CA GLY A 270 3.95 0.04 -14.35
C GLY A 270 4.51 -0.69 -15.57
N ILE A 271 4.02 -0.36 -16.77
CA ILE A 271 4.58 -0.85 -18.05
C ILE A 271 5.71 0.07 -18.50
N VAL A 272 6.89 -0.50 -18.68
CA VAL A 272 8.05 0.19 -19.23
C VAL A 272 7.98 0.18 -20.75
N VAL A 273 8.05 1.37 -21.36
CA VAL A 273 7.92 1.59 -22.80
C VAL A 273 9.14 2.36 -23.31
N ALA A 274 9.73 1.91 -24.42
CA ALA A 274 10.73 2.69 -25.16
C ALA A 274 10.06 3.32 -26.38
N LEU A 275 9.95 4.64 -26.39
CA LEU A 275 9.27 5.37 -27.46
C LEU A 275 10.30 6.02 -28.40
N PRO A 276 10.25 5.73 -29.71
CA PRO A 276 11.03 6.44 -30.72
C PRO A 276 10.53 7.89 -30.89
N PRO A 277 11.37 8.81 -31.40
CA PRO A 277 11.03 10.24 -31.50
C PRO A 277 9.90 10.57 -32.47
N ASP A 278 9.56 9.67 -33.39
CA ASP A 278 8.48 9.82 -34.37
C ASP A 278 7.12 9.30 -33.87
N GLN A 279 7.04 8.84 -32.62
CA GLN A 279 5.81 8.37 -31.99
C GLN A 279 5.40 9.26 -30.82
N SER A 280 4.10 9.30 -30.52
CA SER A 280 3.52 10.14 -29.47
C SER A 280 2.96 9.29 -28.33
N LEU A 281 3.07 9.79 -27.09
CA LEU A 281 2.42 9.21 -25.92
C LEU A 281 0.89 9.21 -26.05
N GLU A 282 0.33 10.14 -26.82
CA GLU A 282 -1.12 10.22 -27.12
C GLU A 282 -1.69 8.92 -27.71
N GLU A 283 -0.88 8.11 -28.41
CA GLU A 283 -1.32 6.79 -28.90
C GLU A 283 -1.53 5.78 -27.75
N LEU A 284 -0.89 6.03 -26.60
CA LEU A 284 -0.79 5.17 -25.42
C LEU A 284 -1.69 5.60 -24.25
N HIS A 285 -2.52 6.64 -24.39
CA HIS A 285 -3.58 6.96 -23.43
C HIS A 285 -4.74 5.94 -23.58
N PHE A 286 -5.18 5.38 -22.46
CA PHE A 286 -6.26 4.39 -22.38
C PHE A 286 -7.57 5.03 -21.92
N SER A 287 -8.70 4.41 -22.24
CA SER A 287 -10.02 5.01 -21.96
C SER A 287 -10.35 5.23 -20.48
N GLN A 288 -9.57 4.64 -19.56
CA GLN A 288 -9.77 4.73 -18.10
C GLN A 288 -8.51 5.19 -17.35
N THR A 289 -7.60 5.89 -18.03
CA THR A 289 -6.42 6.46 -17.37
C THR A 289 -6.82 7.42 -16.26
N ARG A 290 -5.93 7.53 -15.25
CA ARG A 290 -6.04 8.49 -14.15
C ARG A 290 -4.94 9.53 -14.26
N HIS A 291 -5.01 10.51 -13.36
CA HIS A 291 -3.99 11.53 -13.16
C HIS A 291 -2.57 10.93 -13.12
N GLY A 292 -1.65 11.56 -13.85
CA GLY A 292 -0.22 11.19 -13.92
C GLY A 292 0.05 9.74 -14.33
N HIS A 293 -0.75 9.19 -15.24
CA HIS A 293 -0.58 7.82 -15.71
C HIS A 293 0.64 7.62 -16.63
N THR A 294 1.26 8.69 -17.13
CA THR A 294 2.51 8.62 -17.90
C THR A 294 3.66 9.25 -17.10
N LEU A 295 4.85 8.66 -17.18
CA LEU A 295 6.05 9.21 -16.57
C LEU A 295 7.22 9.08 -17.52
N LYS A 296 7.81 10.21 -17.95
CA LYS A 296 9.04 10.21 -18.73
C LYS A 296 10.23 10.05 -17.81
N LEU A 297 11.08 9.05 -18.05
CA LEU A 297 12.30 8.86 -17.27
C LEU A 297 13.43 9.68 -17.90
N LEU A 298 13.92 10.69 -17.19
CA LEU A 298 14.93 11.62 -17.69
C LEU A 298 16.29 11.32 -17.07
N PRO A 299 17.40 11.38 -17.84
CA PRO A 299 18.74 11.29 -17.28
C PRO A 299 18.94 12.27 -16.14
N ASP A 300 19.38 11.78 -14.97
CA ASP A 300 19.78 12.66 -13.88
C ASP A 300 20.69 11.95 -12.87
N PRO A 301 22.02 12.10 -13.00
CA PRO A 301 23.00 11.52 -12.08
C PRO A 301 22.78 11.87 -10.59
N ALA A 302 22.06 12.95 -10.26
CA ALA A 302 21.80 13.33 -8.88
C ALA A 302 20.84 12.38 -8.16
N LEU A 303 20.00 11.64 -8.88
CA LEU A 303 18.98 10.75 -8.30
C LEU A 303 19.57 9.67 -7.36
N LEU A 304 20.81 9.23 -7.60
CA LEU A 304 21.48 8.23 -6.75
C LEU A 304 21.91 8.78 -5.37
N LYS A 305 21.96 10.11 -5.19
CA LYS A 305 22.50 10.76 -3.99
C LYS A 305 21.47 11.06 -2.89
N VAL A 306 20.18 10.93 -3.19
CA VAL A 306 19.07 11.45 -2.34
C VAL A 306 18.75 10.58 -1.10
N ALA A 307 19.52 9.52 -0.86
CA ALA A 307 19.11 8.43 0.04
C ALA A 307 19.30 8.60 1.56
N ARG A 308 19.94 9.67 2.08
CA ARG A 308 20.33 9.66 3.52
C ARG A 308 19.99 10.91 4.34
N LYS A 309 19.87 12.08 3.74
CA LYS A 309 19.48 13.31 4.43
C LYS A 309 18.71 14.20 3.48
N ALA A 310 17.48 14.56 3.86
CA ALA A 310 16.79 15.66 3.20
C ALA A 310 17.66 16.93 3.30
N PRO A 311 17.75 17.76 2.26
CA PRO A 311 18.22 19.13 2.36
C PRO A 311 17.46 19.90 3.46
N ILE A 312 17.94 21.11 3.79
CA ILE A 312 17.28 22.04 4.72
C ILE A 312 15.77 22.06 4.42
N GLY A 313 14.95 21.45 5.29
CA GLY A 313 13.55 21.15 5.01
C GLY A 313 12.61 21.60 6.12
N PHE A 314 11.32 21.69 5.80
CA PHE A 314 10.26 22.11 6.73
C PHE A 314 10.28 21.21 7.99
N ALA A 315 10.43 21.81 9.17
CA ALA A 315 10.68 21.07 10.41
C ALA A 315 9.52 20.13 10.79
N THR A 316 9.83 18.86 11.08
CA THR A 316 8.87 17.78 11.40
C THR A 316 8.26 17.86 12.82
N GLY A 317 8.23 19.06 13.41
CA GLY A 317 7.60 19.29 14.71
C GLY A 317 6.09 19.06 14.62
N HIS A 318 5.60 17.93 15.16
CA HIS A 318 4.18 17.61 15.15
C HIS A 318 3.37 18.76 15.77
N PHE A 319 2.39 19.30 15.04
CA PHE A 319 1.50 20.43 15.42
C PHE A 319 0.63 20.19 16.69
N LYS A 320 0.97 19.21 17.54
CA LYS A 320 0.14 18.63 18.60
C LYS A 320 -0.04 19.52 19.84
N ALA A 321 0.69 20.63 19.98
CA ALA A 321 0.62 21.48 21.19
C ALA A 321 -0.10 22.83 20.98
N VAL A 322 -0.04 23.43 19.78
CA VAL A 322 -0.65 24.72 19.46
C VAL A 322 -1.06 24.71 17.98
N VAL A 323 -2.35 24.86 17.68
CA VAL A 323 -2.82 25.02 16.29
C VAL A 323 -2.42 26.42 15.83
N PRO A 324 -1.58 26.57 14.78
CA PRO A 324 -1.19 27.88 14.29
C PRO A 324 -2.43 28.65 13.83
N THR A 325 -2.60 29.89 14.30
CA THR A 325 -3.71 30.76 13.91
C THR A 325 -3.27 31.71 12.81
N LEU A 326 -4.05 31.78 11.74
CA LEU A 326 -3.83 32.70 10.64
C LEU A 326 -4.16 34.14 11.10
N PRO A 327 -3.28 35.13 10.86
CA PRO A 327 -3.59 36.53 11.17
C PRO A 327 -4.86 37.02 10.45
N ASP A 328 -5.71 37.78 11.14
CA ASP A 328 -6.98 38.29 10.61
C ASP A 328 -6.83 39.07 9.30
N GLU A 329 -5.75 39.85 9.16
CA GLU A 329 -5.45 40.63 7.96
C GLU A 329 -5.23 39.72 6.74
N ILE A 330 -4.52 38.60 6.95
CA ILE A 330 -4.28 37.60 5.91
C ILE A 330 -5.57 36.86 5.59
N ALA A 331 -6.33 36.46 6.62
CA ALA A 331 -7.64 35.81 6.44
C ALA A 331 -8.62 36.69 5.65
N GLN A 332 -8.64 38.01 5.90
CA GLN A 332 -9.47 38.97 5.18
C GLN A 332 -9.06 39.13 3.71
N GLU A 333 -7.76 39.19 3.41
CA GLU A 333 -7.29 39.26 2.02
C GLU A 333 -7.58 37.96 1.26
N LEU A 334 -7.38 36.81 1.88
CA LEU A 334 -7.72 35.50 1.27
C LEU A 334 -9.24 35.34 1.11
N GLY A 335 -10.06 35.90 2.00
CA GLY A 335 -11.52 35.91 1.86
C GLY A 335 -12.05 36.64 0.61
N LYS A 336 -11.21 37.41 -0.09
CA LYS A 336 -11.55 38.04 -1.39
C LYS A 336 -11.43 37.08 -2.57
N ILE A 337 -10.89 35.87 -2.36
CA ILE A 337 -10.85 34.81 -3.36
C ILE A 337 -12.26 34.20 -3.46
N GLN A 338 -12.94 34.52 -4.56
CA GLN A 338 -14.33 34.12 -4.82
C GLN A 338 -14.44 33.38 -6.14
N GLY A 339 -15.39 32.45 -6.24
CA GLY A 339 -15.58 31.62 -7.42
C GLY A 339 -15.67 32.39 -8.74
N PRO A 340 -16.44 33.49 -8.85
CA PRO A 340 -16.50 34.25 -10.10
C PRO A 340 -15.15 34.80 -10.60
N VAL A 341 -14.20 35.08 -9.70
CA VAL A 341 -12.85 35.51 -10.08
C VAL A 341 -12.09 34.35 -10.68
N LEU A 342 -12.12 33.17 -10.04
CA LEU A 342 -11.47 31.97 -10.55
C LEU A 342 -12.06 31.55 -11.89
N LEU A 343 -13.39 31.52 -12.00
CA LEU A 343 -14.09 31.15 -13.23
C LEU A 343 -13.68 32.03 -14.41
N ASP A 344 -13.57 33.35 -14.21
CA ASP A 344 -13.11 34.25 -15.29
C ASP A 344 -11.70 33.90 -15.77
N ARG A 345 -10.79 33.50 -14.87
CA ARG A 345 -9.44 33.07 -15.26
C ARG A 345 -9.45 31.72 -15.95
N ILE A 346 -10.22 30.75 -15.44
CA ILE A 346 -10.39 29.43 -16.05
C ILE A 346 -10.86 29.61 -17.49
N GLU A 347 -11.95 30.35 -17.70
CA GLU A 347 -12.53 30.60 -19.03
C GLU A 347 -11.53 31.22 -20.03
N ARG A 348 -10.59 32.04 -19.55
CA ARG A 348 -9.54 32.68 -20.36
C ARG A 348 -8.46 31.73 -20.87
N TYR A 349 -8.27 30.61 -20.19
CA TYR A 349 -7.29 29.59 -20.54
C TYR A 349 -7.91 28.24 -20.94
N SER A 350 -9.25 28.15 -20.98
CA SER A 350 -10.00 26.94 -21.33
C SER A 350 -10.94 27.12 -22.53
N ASN A 351 -10.46 27.77 -23.60
CA ASN A 351 -11.18 27.98 -24.86
C ASN A 351 -12.52 28.77 -24.79
N LYS A 352 -12.81 29.49 -23.69
CA LYS A 352 -14.08 30.22 -23.56
C LYS A 352 -13.94 31.72 -23.83
N LYS A 353 -12.87 32.32 -23.33
CA LYS A 353 -12.54 33.74 -23.45
C LYS A 353 -11.12 33.93 -23.97
N PRO A 354 -10.81 35.09 -24.58
CA PRO A 354 -9.44 35.46 -24.88
C PRO A 354 -8.64 35.70 -23.59
N PRO A 355 -7.34 35.38 -23.52
CA PRO A 355 -6.56 35.43 -22.28
C PRO A 355 -6.30 36.84 -21.73
N GLY A 356 -6.71 37.90 -22.42
CA GLY A 356 -6.61 39.28 -21.92
C GLY A 356 -7.42 40.29 -22.77
N SER A 357 -7.58 41.51 -22.26
CA SER A 357 -8.45 42.58 -22.81
C SER A 357 -8.03 43.18 -24.17
N GLY A 358 -7.16 42.50 -24.92
CA GLY A 358 -6.71 42.87 -26.26
C GLY A 358 -6.34 41.67 -27.14
N ALA A 359 -6.54 40.44 -26.66
CA ALA A 359 -6.36 39.24 -27.48
C ALA A 359 -7.59 39.05 -28.39
N ASP A 360 -7.36 38.74 -29.67
CA ASP A 360 -8.37 38.58 -30.70
C ASP A 360 -8.88 37.13 -30.85
N LYS A 361 -8.21 36.18 -30.18
CA LYS A 361 -8.50 34.75 -30.24
C LYS A 361 -8.47 34.09 -28.87
N ASN A 362 -9.31 33.07 -28.70
CA ASN A 362 -9.29 32.16 -27.55
C ASN A 362 -8.06 31.24 -27.61
N ILE A 363 -7.71 30.59 -26.50
CA ILE A 363 -6.73 29.49 -26.46
C ILE A 363 -7.53 28.20 -26.61
N GLU A 364 -7.48 27.57 -27.78
CA GLU A 364 -8.31 26.39 -28.08
C GLU A 364 -7.82 25.11 -27.42
N SER A 365 -6.49 25.00 -27.26
CA SER A 365 -5.81 23.86 -26.66
C SER A 365 -4.50 24.33 -26.04
N ARG A 366 -4.19 23.82 -24.85
CA ARG A 366 -2.89 24.04 -24.19
C ARG A 366 -1.96 22.83 -24.34
N HIS A 367 -2.35 21.80 -25.10
CA HIS A 367 -1.47 20.69 -25.45
C HIS A 367 -0.18 21.18 -26.15
N VAL A 368 0.96 20.59 -25.80
CA VAL A 368 2.29 21.00 -26.29
C VAL A 368 2.45 21.04 -27.82
N ASP A 369 1.89 20.06 -28.55
CA ASP A 369 1.89 20.00 -30.01
C ASP A 369 0.95 21.03 -30.68
N HIS A 370 0.07 21.71 -29.92
CA HIS A 370 -0.86 22.69 -30.46
C HIS A 370 -0.22 24.11 -30.46
N PRO A 371 -0.37 24.90 -31.55
CA PRO A 371 0.23 26.24 -31.64
C PRO A 371 -0.25 27.22 -30.56
N ASP A 372 -1.42 26.98 -29.97
CA ASP A 372 -1.96 27.81 -28.90
C ASP A 372 -1.25 27.61 -27.55
N ASN A 373 -0.51 26.52 -27.32
CA ASN A 373 0.33 26.38 -26.11
C ASN A 373 1.31 27.55 -25.99
N LYS A 374 2.02 27.89 -27.08
CA LYS A 374 2.92 29.05 -27.10
C LYS A 374 2.20 30.37 -26.81
N ARG A 375 0.94 30.50 -27.26
CA ARG A 375 0.11 31.67 -26.96
C ARG A 375 -0.28 31.71 -25.47
N ALA A 376 -0.62 30.56 -24.88
CA ALA A 376 -0.90 30.45 -23.45
C ALA A 376 0.32 30.84 -22.61
N VAL A 377 1.50 30.28 -22.90
CA VAL A 377 2.78 30.63 -22.24
C VAL A 377 3.04 32.13 -22.28
N THR A 378 2.88 32.76 -23.45
CA THR A 378 3.10 34.21 -23.62
C THR A 378 2.08 35.03 -22.82
N ALA A 379 0.81 34.62 -22.84
CA ALA A 379 -0.25 35.34 -22.16
C ALA A 379 -0.16 35.23 -20.63
N LEU A 380 0.21 34.06 -20.11
CA LEU A 380 0.43 33.82 -18.69
C LEU A 380 1.58 34.68 -18.15
N ALA A 381 2.70 34.75 -18.88
CA ALA A 381 3.81 35.62 -18.52
C ALA A 381 3.38 37.10 -18.48
N ALA A 382 2.68 37.58 -19.50
CA ALA A 382 2.16 38.94 -19.54
C ALA A 382 1.15 39.23 -18.41
N GLU A 383 0.38 38.22 -17.99
CA GLU A 383 -0.53 38.35 -16.84
C GLU A 383 0.23 38.47 -15.52
N PHE A 384 1.26 37.66 -15.29
CA PHE A 384 2.13 37.82 -14.13
C PHE A 384 2.83 39.19 -14.12
N GLU A 385 3.33 39.68 -15.26
CA GLU A 385 3.94 41.01 -15.37
C GLU A 385 2.94 42.11 -14.97
N LYS A 386 1.71 42.02 -15.49
CA LYS A 386 0.63 42.94 -15.17
C LYS A 386 0.25 42.91 -13.68
N LEU A 387 0.07 41.72 -13.12
CA LEU A 387 -0.25 41.53 -11.70
C LEU A 387 0.89 42.05 -10.81
N GLY A 388 2.13 41.72 -11.16
CA GLY A 388 3.33 42.08 -10.42
C GLY A 388 3.58 43.58 -10.35
N SER A 389 3.19 44.34 -11.39
CA SER A 389 3.35 45.80 -11.43
C SER A 389 4.79 46.24 -11.08
N GLY A 390 5.79 45.50 -11.58
CA GLY A 390 7.22 45.73 -11.32
C GLY A 390 7.75 45.17 -10.00
N ARG A 391 6.94 44.48 -9.19
CA ARG A 391 7.37 43.80 -7.95
C ARG A 391 7.75 42.33 -8.13
N MET A 392 7.35 41.71 -9.23
CA MET A 392 7.74 40.35 -9.58
C MET A 392 8.70 40.34 -10.77
N ASP A 393 9.70 39.46 -10.74
CA ASP A 393 10.55 39.18 -11.89
C ASP A 393 9.95 38.00 -12.67
N VAL A 394 9.58 38.23 -13.93
CA VAL A 394 8.91 37.23 -14.77
C VAL A 394 9.91 36.68 -15.77
N SER A 395 9.98 35.36 -15.84
CA SER A 395 11.04 34.63 -16.52
C SER A 395 10.48 33.35 -17.17
N PHE A 396 11.20 32.83 -18.15
CA PHE A 396 10.89 31.56 -18.79
C PHE A 396 11.99 30.56 -18.49
N HIS A 397 11.60 29.37 -18.04
CA HIS A 397 12.49 28.22 -18.02
C HIS A 397 12.29 27.40 -19.29
N GLN A 398 13.30 27.37 -20.15
CA GLN A 398 13.27 26.68 -21.44
C GLN A 398 13.73 25.23 -21.28
N PHE A 399 13.05 24.30 -21.96
CA PHE A 399 13.47 22.90 -22.07
C PHE A 399 13.07 22.33 -23.43
N THR A 400 13.65 21.17 -23.80
CA THR A 400 13.37 20.53 -25.09
C THR A 400 12.57 19.24 -24.91
N HIS A 401 11.52 19.07 -25.72
CA HIS A 401 10.75 17.83 -25.76
C HIS A 401 10.30 17.53 -27.20
N ARG A 402 10.53 16.30 -27.69
CA ARG A 402 10.14 15.85 -29.04
C ARG A 402 10.48 16.83 -30.19
N GLY A 403 11.66 17.46 -30.10
CA GLY A 403 12.12 18.43 -31.12
C GLY A 403 11.57 19.84 -30.98
N GLN A 404 10.75 20.09 -29.97
CA GLN A 404 10.14 21.38 -29.68
C GLN A 404 10.82 22.04 -28.49
N THR A 405 10.96 23.35 -28.58
CA THR A 405 11.41 24.19 -27.47
C THR A 405 10.18 24.66 -26.69
N LEU A 406 10.01 24.11 -25.50
CA LEU A 406 8.89 24.41 -24.60
C LEU A 406 9.39 25.28 -23.44
N HIS A 407 8.44 25.88 -22.72
CA HIS A 407 8.74 26.79 -21.63
C HIS A 407 7.78 26.61 -20.46
N ASN A 408 8.35 26.54 -19.26
CA ASN A 408 7.61 26.87 -18.04
C ASN A 408 7.58 28.40 -17.88
N VAL A 409 6.56 28.91 -17.22
CA VAL A 409 6.45 30.34 -16.88
C VAL A 409 6.67 30.50 -15.39
N GLU A 410 7.59 31.37 -14.98
CA GLU A 410 7.81 31.67 -13.57
C GLU A 410 7.71 33.16 -13.28
N ALA A 411 7.20 33.48 -12.09
CA ALA A 411 7.16 34.83 -11.55
C ALA A 411 7.66 34.82 -10.11
N GLU A 412 8.76 35.53 -9.85
CA GLU A 412 9.41 35.58 -8.54
C GLU A 412 9.07 36.86 -7.79
N LEU A 413 8.48 36.71 -6.60
CA LEU A 413 8.34 37.78 -5.62
C LEU A 413 9.48 37.66 -4.59
N ARG A 414 10.48 38.52 -4.73
CA ARG A 414 11.68 38.49 -3.89
C ARG A 414 11.40 38.80 -2.42
N GLY A 415 11.83 37.89 -1.55
CA GLY A 415 11.77 38.03 -0.11
C GLY A 415 13.01 38.69 0.51
N GLU A 416 13.15 38.54 1.83
CA GLU A 416 14.33 38.94 2.59
C GLU A 416 15.43 37.88 2.58
N SER A 417 15.06 36.59 2.48
CA SER A 417 15.97 35.45 2.34
C SER A 417 15.95 34.85 0.92
N GLU A 418 16.99 34.07 0.61
CA GLU A 418 17.11 33.28 -0.62
C GLU A 418 16.41 31.90 -0.50
N GLU A 419 15.74 31.62 0.63
CA GLU A 419 14.86 30.45 0.76
C GLU A 419 13.63 30.62 -0.14
N LEU A 420 13.23 29.54 -0.81
CA LEU A 420 12.18 29.53 -1.81
C LEU A 420 10.93 28.77 -1.34
N VAL A 421 9.78 29.37 -1.57
CA VAL A 421 8.46 28.72 -1.51
C VAL A 421 7.89 28.71 -2.93
N LEU A 422 7.66 27.52 -3.48
CA LEU A 422 7.07 27.37 -4.81
C LEU A 422 5.56 27.19 -4.71
N VAL A 423 4.84 27.89 -5.59
CA VAL A 423 3.38 27.80 -5.75
C VAL A 423 3.12 27.46 -7.21
N THR A 424 2.61 26.26 -7.46
CA THR A 424 2.73 25.64 -8.78
C THR A 424 1.44 24.99 -9.25
N ALA A 425 1.32 24.86 -10.58
CA ALA A 425 0.27 24.19 -11.33
C ALA A 425 0.83 23.85 -12.72
N HIS A 426 0.19 22.95 -13.48
CA HIS A 426 0.59 22.73 -14.87
C HIS A 426 -0.26 23.56 -15.84
N LEU A 427 0.35 24.00 -16.94
CA LEU A 427 -0.27 24.90 -17.90
C LEU A 427 -0.74 24.19 -19.16
N ASP A 428 -0.22 23.00 -19.46
CA ASP A 428 -0.70 22.19 -20.56
C ASP A 428 -1.99 21.44 -20.22
N SER A 429 -2.54 20.76 -21.21
CA SER A 429 -3.77 19.98 -21.14
C SER A 429 -3.75 18.92 -22.24
N THR A 430 -4.53 17.85 -22.07
CA THR A 430 -4.73 16.87 -23.15
C THR A 430 -6.20 16.47 -23.31
N ALA A 431 -6.52 15.87 -24.46
CA ALA A 431 -7.84 15.29 -24.75
C ALA A 431 -7.74 13.86 -25.32
N ALA A 432 -6.64 13.17 -24.97
CA ALA A 432 -6.25 11.86 -25.48
C ALA A 432 -7.28 10.74 -25.25
N ASN A 433 -8.13 10.86 -24.23
CA ASN A 433 -9.13 9.84 -23.89
C ASN A 433 -10.28 9.77 -24.92
N LYS A 434 -10.32 10.68 -25.91
CA LYS A 434 -11.30 10.67 -27.01
C LYS A 434 -10.63 10.41 -28.37
N LYS A 435 -10.56 9.14 -28.79
CA LYS A 435 -9.97 8.75 -30.08
C LYS A 435 -10.97 8.86 -31.26
N PRO A 436 -10.52 9.24 -32.48
CA PRO A 436 -9.17 9.71 -32.81
C PRO A 436 -8.94 11.15 -32.30
N TYR A 437 -7.83 11.35 -31.60
CA TYR A 437 -7.37 12.66 -31.16
C TYR A 437 -6.10 13.04 -31.93
N HIS A 438 -6.01 14.29 -32.36
CA HIS A 438 -4.87 14.84 -33.07
C HIS A 438 -4.45 16.12 -32.35
N ALA A 439 -3.47 16.01 -31.46
CA ALA A 439 -3.02 17.09 -30.57
C ALA A 439 -2.79 18.44 -31.27
N ALA A 440 -2.19 18.43 -32.47
CA ALA A 440 -1.90 19.64 -33.23
C ALA A 440 -3.14 20.31 -33.89
N GLN A 441 -4.30 19.67 -33.88
CA GLN A 441 -5.49 20.12 -34.63
C GLN A 441 -6.78 20.15 -33.80
N HIS A 442 -6.90 19.28 -32.80
CA HIS A 442 -8.11 19.13 -32.00
C HIS A 442 -7.99 19.91 -30.68
N PRO A 443 -9.09 20.49 -30.18
CA PRO A 443 -9.07 21.23 -28.92
C PRO A 443 -8.87 20.28 -27.73
N ALA A 444 -8.08 20.73 -26.76
CA ALA A 444 -8.03 20.21 -25.39
C ALA A 444 -8.24 21.41 -24.44
N PRO A 445 -9.51 21.80 -24.18
CA PRO A 445 -9.77 23.02 -23.43
C PRO A 445 -9.19 22.97 -22.01
N GLY A 446 -9.29 21.82 -21.33
CA GLY A 446 -8.63 21.60 -20.06
C GLY A 446 -9.11 22.54 -18.96
N ALA A 447 -10.42 22.76 -18.81
CA ALA A 447 -10.92 23.71 -17.82
C ALA A 447 -10.56 23.30 -16.40
N ASP A 448 -10.64 22.01 -16.12
CA ASP A 448 -10.18 21.44 -14.86
C ASP A 448 -8.73 21.02 -14.92
N ASP A 449 -8.28 20.50 -16.09
CA ASP A 449 -6.95 19.95 -16.39
C ASP A 449 -6.08 20.88 -17.27
N ASP A 450 -5.26 21.80 -16.75
CA ASP A 450 -5.30 22.34 -15.39
C ASP A 450 -5.52 23.86 -15.35
N ALA A 451 -6.52 24.36 -16.09
CA ALA A 451 -6.83 25.79 -16.05
C ALA A 451 -7.34 26.22 -14.65
N SER A 452 -7.88 25.27 -13.88
CA SER A 452 -8.31 25.45 -12.49
C SER A 452 -7.12 25.76 -11.56
N GLY A 453 -6.03 24.98 -11.62
CA GLY A 453 -4.77 25.23 -10.91
C GLY A 453 -4.07 26.50 -11.38
N VAL A 454 -3.98 26.73 -12.69
CA VAL A 454 -3.43 27.98 -13.27
C VAL A 454 -4.17 29.21 -12.73
N ALA A 455 -5.50 29.16 -12.70
CA ALA A 455 -6.32 30.24 -12.15
C ALA A 455 -6.04 30.48 -10.66
N ALA A 456 -5.83 29.42 -9.88
CA ALA A 456 -5.47 29.50 -8.47
C ALA A 456 -4.09 30.14 -8.26
N VAL A 457 -3.05 29.69 -8.97
CA VAL A 457 -1.69 30.27 -8.90
C VAL A 457 -1.71 31.77 -9.20
N LEU A 458 -2.36 32.18 -10.29
CA LEU A 458 -2.50 33.59 -10.64
C LEU A 458 -3.22 34.37 -9.53
N THR A 459 -4.25 33.77 -8.92
CA THR A 459 -5.09 34.43 -7.90
C THR A 459 -4.33 34.59 -6.60
N LEU A 460 -3.55 33.57 -6.23
CA LEU A 460 -2.65 33.61 -5.10
C LEU A 460 -1.54 34.64 -5.32
N ALA A 461 -0.95 34.74 -6.51
CA ALA A 461 0.02 35.79 -6.81
C ALA A 461 -0.55 37.20 -6.55
N GLU A 462 -1.77 37.47 -7.01
CA GLU A 462 -2.45 38.74 -6.76
C GLU A 462 -2.72 39.00 -5.27
N ARG A 463 -3.24 38.00 -4.53
CA ARG A 463 -3.58 38.17 -3.12
C ARG A 463 -2.34 38.28 -2.24
N ILE A 464 -1.29 37.51 -2.53
CA ILE A 464 0.00 37.58 -1.81
C ILE A 464 0.68 38.93 -2.05
N LEU A 465 0.61 39.50 -3.25
CA LEU A 465 1.09 40.87 -3.50
C LEU A 465 0.35 41.91 -2.66
N ALA A 466 -0.97 41.73 -2.47
CA ALA A 466 -1.77 42.59 -1.59
C ALA A 466 -1.39 42.41 -0.11
N ILE A 467 -1.25 41.17 0.36
CA ILE A 467 -0.81 40.84 1.73
C ILE A 467 0.58 41.44 2.02
N THR A 468 1.46 41.44 1.02
CA THR A 468 2.84 41.95 1.13
C THR A 468 2.99 43.38 0.61
N ALA A 469 1.92 44.16 0.47
CA ALA A 469 1.99 45.51 -0.09
C ALA A 469 2.90 46.47 0.71
N GLY A 470 3.04 46.24 2.02
CA GLY A 470 3.82 47.09 2.93
C GLY A 470 5.26 46.63 3.20
N ALA A 471 5.63 45.39 2.88
CA ALA A 471 6.95 44.81 3.19
C ALA A 471 7.26 43.61 2.29
N ARG A 472 8.54 43.26 2.11
CA ARG A 472 8.91 42.01 1.45
C ARG A 472 8.52 40.81 2.33
N PRO A 473 8.10 39.67 1.76
CA PRO A 473 7.95 38.44 2.53
C PRO A 473 9.30 38.01 3.11
N ALA A 474 9.30 37.23 4.20
CA ALA A 474 10.55 36.76 4.80
C ALA A 474 11.31 35.84 3.84
N ARG A 475 10.59 34.93 3.18
CA ARG A 475 11.11 34.03 2.15
C ARG A 475 10.70 34.48 0.75
N THR A 476 11.52 34.17 -0.24
CA THR A 476 11.19 34.40 -1.64
C THR A 476 10.09 33.43 -2.08
N ILE A 477 9.06 33.95 -2.77
CA ILE A 477 7.96 33.15 -3.29
C ILE A 477 8.07 33.13 -4.81
N ARG A 478 8.00 31.95 -5.41
CA ARG A 478 8.01 31.81 -6.87
C ARG A 478 6.78 31.07 -7.34
N PHE A 479 6.00 31.72 -8.19
CA PHE A 479 4.86 31.13 -8.87
C PHE A 479 5.38 30.48 -10.14
N VAL A 480 5.17 29.18 -10.32
CA VAL A 480 5.69 28.45 -11.49
C VAL A 480 4.57 27.66 -12.14
N LEU A 481 4.36 27.88 -13.43
CA LEU A 481 3.45 27.11 -14.25
C LEU A 481 4.26 26.18 -15.15
N PHE A 482 4.17 24.88 -14.90
CA PHE A 482 4.92 23.86 -15.63
C PHE A 482 4.22 23.50 -16.94
N ASN A 483 4.99 23.21 -17.98
CA ASN A 483 4.47 22.78 -19.28
C ASN A 483 4.90 21.33 -19.52
N ALA A 484 4.17 20.59 -20.34
CA ALA A 484 4.42 19.18 -20.61
C ALA A 484 4.36 18.28 -19.36
N GLU A 485 3.43 18.55 -18.44
CA GLU A 485 3.06 17.62 -17.36
C GLU A 485 2.46 16.34 -17.97
N GLU A 486 1.56 16.50 -18.93
CA GLU A 486 0.77 15.40 -19.51
C GLU A 486 1.60 14.49 -20.44
N GLU A 487 2.77 14.97 -20.86
CA GLU A 487 3.77 14.18 -21.59
C GLU A 487 4.77 13.47 -20.65
N GLY A 488 4.44 13.41 -19.35
CA GLY A 488 5.15 12.66 -18.32
C GLY A 488 6.08 13.50 -17.44
N LEU A 489 5.58 14.59 -16.87
CA LEU A 489 6.26 15.50 -15.92
C LEU A 489 7.52 16.17 -16.48
N VAL A 490 7.58 16.39 -17.80
CA VAL A 490 8.82 16.80 -18.49
C VAL A 490 9.30 18.15 -18.00
N GLY A 491 8.41 19.15 -17.95
CA GLY A 491 8.79 20.52 -17.61
C GLY A 491 9.19 20.68 -16.14
N SER A 492 8.49 20.02 -15.20
CA SER A 492 8.81 20.09 -13.77
C SER A 492 10.07 19.30 -13.43
N ARG A 493 10.33 18.15 -14.07
CA ARG A 493 11.58 17.40 -13.89
C ARG A 493 12.80 18.19 -14.35
N ALA A 494 12.74 18.77 -15.55
CA ALA A 494 13.80 19.64 -16.05
C ALA A 494 14.05 20.82 -15.09
N TYR A 495 12.97 21.44 -14.60
CA TYR A 495 13.05 22.54 -13.65
C TYR A 495 13.66 22.11 -12.31
N ALA A 496 13.20 21.02 -11.71
CA ALA A 496 13.67 20.53 -10.42
C ALA A 496 15.14 20.10 -10.47
N ARG A 497 15.56 19.42 -11.56
CA ARG A 497 16.96 19.10 -11.85
C ARG A 497 17.83 20.35 -11.91
N LEU A 498 17.39 21.39 -12.63
CA LEU A 498 18.09 22.68 -12.67
C LEU A 498 18.18 23.33 -11.29
N GLN A 499 17.06 23.42 -10.54
CA GLN A 499 17.08 24.03 -9.20
C GLN A 499 17.99 23.27 -8.24
N HIS A 500 18.01 21.94 -8.31
CA HIS A 500 18.94 21.12 -7.54
C HIS A 500 20.39 21.35 -7.94
N ALA A 501 20.70 21.42 -9.24
CA ALA A 501 22.04 21.74 -9.73
C ALA A 501 22.52 23.14 -9.29
N LEU A 502 21.59 24.10 -9.17
CA LEU A 502 21.84 25.44 -8.64
C LEU A 502 21.99 25.49 -7.11
N GLY A 503 21.72 24.39 -6.39
CA GLY A 503 21.70 24.36 -4.93
C GLY A 503 20.59 25.22 -4.32
N ALA A 504 19.45 25.34 -5.02
CA ALA A 504 18.33 26.16 -4.59
C ALA A 504 17.78 25.69 -3.22
N GLN A 505 17.50 26.63 -2.32
CA GLN A 505 16.97 26.33 -0.98
C GLN A 505 15.45 26.31 -0.99
N ILE A 506 14.85 25.31 -1.64
CA ILE A 506 13.39 25.16 -1.70
C ILE A 506 12.90 24.52 -0.41
N ILE A 507 12.13 25.28 0.37
CA ILE A 507 11.62 24.85 1.68
C ILE A 507 10.25 24.19 1.58
N ALA A 508 9.44 24.59 0.59
CA ALA A 508 8.10 24.07 0.37
C ALA A 508 7.67 24.24 -1.10
N VAL A 509 7.00 23.23 -1.64
CA VAL A 509 6.34 23.26 -2.94
C VAL A 509 4.87 22.92 -2.77
N PHE A 510 4.00 23.83 -3.17
CA PHE A 510 2.55 23.63 -3.18
C PHE A 510 2.08 23.51 -4.64
N GLN A 511 1.78 22.29 -5.08
CA GLN A 511 1.17 22.02 -6.38
C GLN A 511 -0.36 22.06 -6.24
N MET A 512 -1.03 22.68 -7.21
CA MET A 512 -2.47 22.58 -7.41
C MET A 512 -2.69 21.95 -8.78
N ASP A 513 -3.48 20.90 -8.81
CA ASP A 513 -3.64 20.05 -9.99
C ASP A 513 -5.08 19.53 -9.99
N MET A 514 -5.89 20.02 -10.93
CA MET A 514 -7.32 19.72 -11.02
C MET A 514 -8.07 19.99 -9.70
N ILE A 515 -8.41 21.26 -9.46
CA ILE A 515 -9.06 21.71 -8.22
C ILE A 515 -10.50 22.19 -8.43
N GLY A 516 -11.10 21.92 -9.60
CA GLY A 516 -12.29 22.60 -10.09
C GLY A 516 -13.55 21.76 -10.12
N PHE A 517 -13.47 20.43 -10.20
CA PHE A 517 -14.61 19.55 -10.36
C PHE A 517 -15.14 19.01 -9.02
N ASN A 518 -16.43 19.19 -8.79
CA ASN A 518 -17.17 18.62 -7.67
C ASN A 518 -18.68 18.70 -7.97
N ARG A 519 -19.36 17.58 -8.20
CA ARG A 519 -20.80 17.56 -8.52
C ARG A 519 -21.68 17.30 -7.31
N GLN A 520 -21.18 16.58 -6.31
CA GLN A 520 -21.97 16.18 -5.15
C GLN A 520 -21.38 16.71 -3.84
N ALA A 521 -22.22 16.80 -2.82
CA ALA A 521 -21.74 17.06 -1.47
C ALA A 521 -21.34 15.74 -0.80
N PRO A 522 -20.34 15.74 0.10
CA PRO A 522 -19.58 16.90 0.57
C PRO A 522 -18.56 17.39 -0.48
N ASN A 523 -18.10 18.64 -0.34
CA ASN A 523 -16.97 19.17 -1.12
C ASN A 523 -15.65 18.49 -0.68
N SER A 524 -15.51 17.20 -0.97
CA SER A 524 -14.31 16.41 -0.70
C SER A 524 -13.20 16.81 -1.66
N TRP A 525 -11.96 16.71 -1.16
CA TRP A 525 -10.75 17.09 -1.87
C TRP A 525 -9.57 16.38 -1.21
N GLU A 526 -8.44 16.39 -1.88
CA GLU A 526 -7.30 15.54 -1.58
C GLU A 526 -6.03 16.35 -1.35
N LEU A 527 -5.17 15.80 -0.50
CA LEU A 527 -3.81 16.25 -0.32
C LEU A 527 -2.89 15.05 -0.47
N HIS A 528 -1.99 15.13 -1.44
CA HIS A 528 -1.01 14.10 -1.78
C HIS A 528 0.38 14.56 -1.31
N ALA A 529 1.02 13.69 -0.55
CA ALA A 529 2.31 13.97 0.10
C ALA A 529 3.16 12.71 0.29
N GLY A 530 2.67 11.55 -0.17
CA GLY A 530 3.41 10.30 -0.13
C GLY A 530 4.62 10.35 -1.04
N PHE A 531 5.71 9.70 -0.60
CA PHE A 531 6.91 9.57 -1.42
C PHE A 531 7.66 8.30 -1.05
N SER A 532 7.36 7.21 -1.75
CA SER A 532 7.86 5.88 -1.43
C SER A 532 9.40 5.74 -1.35
N PRO A 533 10.20 6.45 -2.17
CA PRO A 533 11.65 6.33 -2.15
C PRO A 533 12.34 6.87 -0.88
N SER A 534 11.75 7.80 -0.15
CA SER A 534 12.39 8.40 1.03
C SER A 534 11.40 8.85 2.11
N ARG A 535 11.39 8.13 3.24
CA ARG A 535 10.55 8.48 4.40
C ARG A 535 10.84 9.87 4.96
N ALA A 536 12.10 10.31 4.93
CA ALA A 536 12.47 11.61 5.44
C ALA A 536 11.88 12.76 4.61
N VAL A 537 11.80 12.58 3.28
CA VAL A 537 11.17 13.57 2.38
C VAL A 537 9.66 13.53 2.55
N GLU A 538 9.09 12.33 2.59
CA GLU A 538 7.67 12.09 2.84
C GLU A 538 7.19 12.75 4.14
N GLU A 539 7.91 12.61 5.26
CA GLU A 539 7.54 13.24 6.53
C GLU A 539 7.50 14.77 6.47
N GLN A 540 8.37 15.39 5.69
CA GLN A 540 8.36 16.85 5.50
C GLN A 540 7.19 17.28 4.60
N SER A 541 6.90 16.51 3.56
CA SER A 541 5.74 16.71 2.68
C SER A 541 4.42 16.51 3.43
N GLU A 542 4.31 15.49 4.30
CA GLU A 542 3.17 15.23 5.17
C GLU A 542 2.95 16.41 6.13
N ALA A 543 4.02 16.99 6.68
CA ALA A 543 3.92 18.18 7.52
C ALA A 543 3.43 19.42 6.75
N LEU A 544 3.84 19.56 5.49
CA LEU A 544 3.36 20.62 4.60
C LEU A 544 1.87 20.47 4.29
N ALA A 545 1.44 19.27 3.91
CA ALA A 545 0.04 18.97 3.64
C ALA A 545 -0.84 19.13 4.89
N GLU A 546 -0.34 18.72 6.06
CA GLU A 546 -1.02 18.92 7.34
C GLU A 546 -1.24 20.41 7.65
N LEU A 547 -0.26 21.28 7.33
CA LEU A 547 -0.43 22.72 7.44
C LEU A 547 -1.58 23.22 6.55
N VAL A 548 -1.63 22.78 5.28
CA VAL A 548 -2.74 23.12 4.37
C VAL A 548 -4.08 22.69 4.96
N ARG A 549 -4.16 21.46 5.50
CA ARG A 549 -5.38 20.93 6.12
C ARG A 549 -5.82 21.72 7.37
N ILE A 550 -4.86 22.18 8.18
CA ILE A 550 -5.14 23.04 9.34
C ILE A 550 -5.64 24.42 8.88
N MET A 551 -4.95 25.02 7.91
CA MET A 551 -5.31 26.33 7.37
C MET A 551 -6.68 26.33 6.71
N ALA A 552 -7.03 25.27 5.96
CA ALA A 552 -8.35 25.09 5.36
C ALA A 552 -9.49 25.29 6.37
N SER A 553 -9.35 24.75 7.58
CA SER A 553 -10.39 24.88 8.62
C SER A 553 -10.63 26.32 9.10
N GLN A 554 -9.67 27.23 8.87
CA GLN A 554 -9.74 28.63 9.29
C GLN A 554 -10.29 29.55 8.20
N VAL A 555 -10.01 29.25 6.93
CA VAL A 555 -10.36 30.12 5.79
C VAL A 555 -11.44 29.55 4.89
N SER A 556 -11.73 28.26 4.96
CA SER A 556 -12.67 27.52 4.11
C SER A 556 -13.45 26.47 4.93
N PRO A 557 -14.22 26.86 5.97
CA PRO A 557 -14.86 25.92 6.89
C PRO A 557 -15.94 25.02 6.25
N ASP A 558 -16.46 25.41 5.07
CA ASP A 558 -17.45 24.64 4.31
C ASP A 558 -16.80 23.57 3.40
N LEU A 559 -15.48 23.67 3.18
CA LEU A 559 -14.72 22.63 2.49
C LEU A 559 -14.61 21.42 3.42
N ALA A 560 -14.76 20.21 2.88
CA ALA A 560 -14.58 19.02 3.70
C ALA A 560 -13.16 18.98 4.27
N ARG A 561 -12.94 18.23 5.35
CA ARG A 561 -11.57 17.98 5.80
C ARG A 561 -10.84 17.21 4.69
N ALA A 562 -9.71 17.76 4.22
CA ALA A 562 -8.90 17.17 3.17
C ALA A 562 -8.58 15.70 3.46
N GLN A 563 -8.66 14.87 2.43
CA GLN A 563 -8.23 13.48 2.46
C GLN A 563 -6.70 13.47 2.29
N LEU A 564 -5.99 13.18 3.37
CA LEU A 564 -4.53 13.04 3.34
C LEU A 564 -4.18 11.56 3.16
N TYR A 565 -3.35 11.25 2.18
CA TYR A 565 -2.94 9.87 1.87
C TYR A 565 -1.52 9.57 2.38
N PRO A 566 -1.37 8.90 3.54
CA PRO A 566 -0.07 8.40 3.99
C PRO A 566 0.21 6.99 3.44
N LYS A 567 1.50 6.67 3.29
CA LYS A 567 1.96 5.39 2.72
C LYS A 567 1.61 4.13 3.54
N ASP A 568 1.44 4.26 4.87
CA ASP A 568 1.23 3.13 5.79
C ASP A 568 -0.25 2.69 5.93
N GLU A 569 -1.16 3.19 5.09
CA GLU A 569 -2.57 2.76 5.07
C GLU A 569 -2.76 1.42 4.30
N PRO A 570 -3.69 0.55 4.71
CA PRO A 570 -4.05 -0.67 3.99
C PRO A 570 -4.60 -0.45 2.56
N SER A 571 -4.79 0.80 2.14
CA SER A 571 -5.30 1.22 0.83
C SER A 571 -4.28 1.12 -0.31
N GLY A 572 -3.01 0.81 -0.02
CA GLY A 572 -1.97 0.62 -1.05
C GLY A 572 -1.03 1.81 -1.27
N GLY A 573 -0.96 2.76 -0.33
CA GLY A 573 -0.11 3.96 -0.40
C GLY A 573 -0.85 5.22 -0.89
N ASP A 574 -0.09 6.29 -1.12
CA ASP A 574 -0.62 7.50 -1.78
C ASP A 574 -0.83 7.23 -3.27
N PRO A 575 -2.07 7.29 -3.79
CA PRO A 575 -2.36 6.97 -5.18
C PRO A 575 -1.75 7.98 -6.18
N ALA A 576 -1.39 9.18 -5.73
CA ALA A 576 -0.68 10.17 -6.55
C ALA A 576 0.85 10.14 -6.34
N ASP A 577 1.39 9.17 -5.58
CA ASP A 577 2.84 8.99 -5.43
C ASP A 577 3.50 8.84 -6.81
N GLY A 578 4.30 9.84 -7.16
CA GLY A 578 5.02 9.88 -8.42
C GLY A 578 4.21 10.33 -9.63
N ARG A 579 3.07 11.00 -9.46
CA ARG A 579 2.10 11.25 -10.55
C ARG A 579 1.91 12.71 -10.96
N SER A 580 2.08 13.68 -10.06
CA SER A 580 1.98 15.12 -10.37
C SER A 580 3.34 15.81 -10.21
N ASP A 581 3.48 17.05 -10.68
CA ASP A 581 4.74 17.83 -10.70
C ASP A 581 5.45 17.97 -9.35
N HIS A 582 4.73 17.88 -8.22
CA HIS A 582 5.32 17.88 -6.87
C HIS A 582 6.36 16.76 -6.70
N THR A 583 6.15 15.63 -7.38
CA THR A 583 7.07 14.47 -7.42
C THR A 583 8.47 14.88 -7.82
N SER A 584 8.60 15.70 -8.87
CA SER A 584 9.89 16.14 -9.41
C SER A 584 10.76 16.80 -8.34
N PHE A 585 10.14 17.43 -7.34
CA PHE A 585 10.83 18.05 -6.21
C PHE A 585 11.11 17.06 -5.08
N ASN A 586 10.21 16.12 -4.81
CA ASN A 586 10.47 15.03 -3.84
C ASN A 586 11.65 14.16 -4.28
N GLU A 587 11.78 13.87 -5.59
CA GLU A 587 12.92 13.15 -6.17
C GLU A 587 14.27 13.81 -5.90
N HIS A 588 14.27 15.13 -5.62
CA HIS A 588 15.46 15.92 -5.29
C HIS A 588 15.57 16.25 -3.79
N GLY A 589 14.70 15.66 -2.97
CA GLY A 589 14.73 15.79 -1.51
C GLY A 589 13.94 16.96 -0.94
N TYR A 590 13.22 17.73 -1.77
CA TYR A 590 12.44 18.87 -1.29
C TYR A 590 11.06 18.44 -0.77
N ALA A 591 10.56 19.15 0.25
CA ALA A 591 9.20 18.98 0.76
C ALA A 591 8.19 19.54 -0.25
N ALA A 592 7.27 18.68 -0.72
CA ALA A 592 6.31 19.03 -1.76
C ALA A 592 5.00 18.27 -1.54
N CYS A 593 3.87 18.95 -1.68
CA CYS A 593 2.55 18.32 -1.64
C CYS A 593 1.67 18.85 -2.78
N CYS A 594 0.72 18.03 -3.22
CA CYS A 594 -0.29 18.39 -4.21
C CYS A 594 -1.66 18.49 -3.57
N ALA A 595 -2.39 19.56 -3.89
CA ALA A 595 -3.81 19.71 -3.61
C ALA A 595 -4.59 19.46 -4.90
N SER A 596 -5.53 18.54 -4.83
CA SER A 596 -6.41 18.16 -5.94
C SER A 596 -7.83 17.97 -5.44
N GLU A 597 -8.75 17.84 -6.38
CA GLU A 597 -10.10 17.38 -6.11
C GLU A 597 -10.17 15.89 -5.72
N ASP A 598 -11.38 15.36 -5.51
CA ASP A 598 -11.63 13.97 -5.06
C ASP A 598 -11.46 12.96 -6.21
N LEU A 599 -10.23 12.78 -6.69
CA LEU A 599 -9.89 11.92 -7.84
C LEU A 599 -9.82 10.43 -7.47
N PHE A 600 -9.38 10.12 -6.25
CA PHE A 600 -9.08 8.76 -5.82
C PHE A 600 -10.04 8.27 -4.74
N ALA A 601 -10.07 6.94 -4.57
CA ALA A 601 -10.84 6.38 -3.48
C ALA A 601 -10.14 6.75 -2.16
N GLY A 602 -10.81 7.56 -1.34
CA GLY A 602 -10.29 8.02 -0.06
C GLY A 602 -9.68 6.92 0.80
N PRO A 603 -8.68 7.23 1.66
CA PRO A 603 -7.97 6.24 2.49
C PRO A 603 -8.91 5.46 3.43
N LEU A 604 -10.09 6.01 3.73
CA LEU A 604 -11.16 5.36 4.50
C LEU A 604 -12.23 4.67 3.64
N GLY A 605 -11.90 4.31 2.39
CA GLY A 605 -12.82 3.73 1.42
C GLY A 605 -13.98 4.66 1.04
N ALA A 606 -13.75 5.97 1.05
CA ALA A 606 -14.68 6.91 0.42
C ALA A 606 -14.66 6.67 -1.10
N PRO A 607 -15.81 6.66 -1.78
CA PRO A 607 -15.80 6.57 -3.24
C PRO A 607 -15.15 7.83 -3.80
N ALA A 608 -14.31 7.67 -4.82
CA ALA A 608 -13.80 8.79 -5.61
C ALA A 608 -14.95 9.52 -6.32
N GLU A 609 -14.79 10.81 -6.58
CA GLU A 609 -15.61 11.61 -7.50
C GLU A 609 -14.79 12.06 -8.72
N MET A 610 -14.14 11.09 -9.38
CA MET A 610 -13.33 11.33 -10.58
C MET A 610 -14.08 12.17 -11.62
N ASN A 611 -13.42 13.21 -12.13
CA ASN A 611 -13.92 14.02 -13.23
C ASN A 611 -14.17 13.17 -14.48
N GLU A 612 -15.44 13.01 -14.86
CA GLU A 612 -15.81 12.20 -16.03
C GLU A 612 -15.42 12.82 -17.38
N TYR A 613 -14.99 14.09 -17.36
CA TYR A 613 -14.47 14.83 -18.52
C TYR A 613 -12.94 14.82 -18.57
N TYR A 614 -12.27 14.16 -17.62
CA TYR A 614 -10.81 14.08 -17.56
C TYR A 614 -10.21 13.65 -18.90
N HIS A 615 -9.25 14.44 -19.39
CA HIS A 615 -8.58 14.27 -20.68
C HIS A 615 -9.53 14.11 -21.87
N GLN A 616 -10.65 14.82 -21.86
CA GLN A 616 -11.59 14.86 -22.98
C GLN A 616 -11.80 16.30 -23.48
N PRO A 617 -12.20 16.49 -24.76
CA PRO A 617 -12.54 17.82 -25.27
C PRO A 617 -13.72 18.49 -24.55
N ASP A 618 -14.46 17.72 -23.75
CA ASP A 618 -15.61 18.16 -22.97
C ASP A 618 -15.20 18.64 -21.55
N ASP A 619 -13.89 18.68 -21.22
CA ASP A 619 -13.37 19.37 -20.03
C ASP A 619 -13.43 20.91 -20.22
N VAL A 620 -14.61 21.47 -20.00
CA VAL A 620 -14.95 22.87 -20.24
C VAL A 620 -15.44 23.57 -18.97
N SER A 621 -15.33 24.91 -18.94
CA SER A 621 -15.63 25.76 -17.79
C SER A 621 -17.03 25.57 -17.17
N GLU A 622 -18.01 25.14 -17.98
CA GLU A 622 -19.37 24.85 -17.55
C GLU A 622 -19.46 23.68 -16.56
N ASN A 623 -18.46 22.81 -16.55
CA ASN A 623 -18.38 21.63 -15.68
C ASN A 623 -17.62 21.89 -14.37
N ILE A 624 -17.11 23.11 -14.19
CA ILE A 624 -16.35 23.52 -13.02
C ILE A 624 -17.26 24.05 -11.92
N ASN A 625 -16.96 23.70 -10.67
CA ASN A 625 -17.47 24.34 -9.47
C ASN A 625 -16.49 25.42 -8.99
N PRO A 626 -16.68 26.69 -9.37
CA PRO A 626 -15.67 27.71 -9.11
C PRO A 626 -15.58 28.12 -7.63
N ASN A 627 -16.65 27.95 -6.85
CA ASN A 627 -16.61 28.24 -5.41
C ASN A 627 -15.76 27.21 -4.67
N TYR A 628 -15.86 25.95 -5.09
CA TYR A 628 -15.03 24.87 -4.59
C TYR A 628 -13.55 25.08 -4.92
N ALA A 629 -13.22 25.44 -6.16
CA ALA A 629 -11.85 25.83 -6.53
C ALA A 629 -11.33 27.00 -5.69
N ALA A 630 -12.19 28.00 -5.40
CA ALA A 630 -11.84 29.14 -4.55
C ALA A 630 -11.61 28.72 -3.08
N ASP A 631 -12.33 27.73 -2.56
CA ASP A 631 -12.12 27.18 -1.21
C ASP A 631 -10.75 26.49 -1.08
N ILE A 632 -10.36 25.66 -2.06
CA ILE A 632 -9.04 25.01 -2.10
C ILE A 632 -7.94 26.06 -2.25
N THR A 633 -8.13 27.02 -3.16
CA THR A 633 -7.18 28.14 -3.37
C THR A 633 -6.94 28.90 -2.06
N ARG A 634 -7.99 29.20 -1.29
CA ARG A 634 -7.85 29.85 0.03
C ARG A 634 -7.04 29.02 1.01
N ALA A 635 -7.32 27.72 1.10
CA ALA A 635 -6.63 26.80 1.99
C ALA A 635 -5.11 26.76 1.72
N VAL A 636 -4.73 26.59 0.46
CA VAL A 636 -3.32 26.58 0.02
C VAL A 636 -2.68 27.95 0.22
N GLY A 637 -3.37 29.05 -0.13
CA GLY A 637 -2.90 30.42 0.07
C GLY A 637 -2.61 30.78 1.53
N ALA A 638 -3.41 30.26 2.46
CA ALA A 638 -3.19 30.44 3.89
C ALA A 638 -1.92 29.71 4.36
N ALA A 639 -1.66 28.48 3.89
CA ALA A 639 -0.43 27.76 4.19
C ALA A 639 0.81 28.48 3.62
N ILE A 640 0.75 28.93 2.36
CA ILE A 640 1.83 29.71 1.73
C ILE A 640 2.14 30.97 2.55
N SER A 641 1.12 31.68 3.03
CA SER A 641 1.29 32.90 3.83
C SER A 641 1.99 32.62 5.18
N MET A 642 1.72 31.45 5.79
CA MET A 642 2.38 31.03 7.02
C MET A 642 3.85 30.66 6.79
N VAL A 643 4.15 29.91 5.72
CA VAL A 643 5.53 29.50 5.39
C VAL A 643 6.35 30.70 4.92
N SER A 644 5.83 31.54 4.03
CA SER A 644 6.58 32.67 3.45
C SER A 644 6.88 33.81 4.44
N SER A 645 6.15 33.90 5.55
CA SER A 645 6.37 34.91 6.59
C SER A 645 7.39 34.49 7.66
N GLY A 646 7.96 33.28 7.58
CA GLY A 646 8.91 32.74 8.58
C GLY A 646 8.27 32.40 9.93
N ARG A 647 6.95 32.59 10.08
CA ARG A 647 6.19 32.33 11.31
C ARG A 647 6.07 30.83 11.62
N SER A 648 6.31 29.98 10.62
CA SER A 648 6.46 28.53 10.76
C SER A 648 7.68 28.11 11.57
N ASP A 649 8.64 28.98 11.86
CA ASP A 649 9.88 28.57 12.52
C ASP A 649 9.87 28.95 14.01
N THR A 650 9.25 30.08 14.34
CA THR A 650 9.13 30.61 15.72
C THR A 650 8.06 29.91 16.56
N ALA A 651 7.06 29.27 15.95
CA ALA A 651 6.00 28.54 16.66
C ALA A 651 6.42 27.12 17.10
N PHE A 652 7.60 26.64 16.67
CA PHE A 652 7.99 25.23 16.80
C PHE A 652 9.18 24.98 17.73
N THR A 653 9.79 26.03 18.30
CA THR A 653 11.05 25.90 19.05
C THR A 653 11.02 26.40 20.49
N THR A 654 9.92 26.94 21.04
CA THR A 654 9.99 27.41 22.46
C THR A 654 8.68 27.38 23.26
N ALA A 655 8.77 26.72 24.43
CA ALA A 655 7.88 26.71 25.61
C ALA A 655 6.53 25.95 25.47
N PHE A 656 6.20 24.94 26.29
CA PHE A 656 6.00 25.08 27.73
C PHE A 656 6.08 23.73 28.47
N LEU A 657 6.98 23.66 29.46
CA LEU A 657 6.79 22.85 30.66
C LEU A 657 5.62 23.45 31.46
N SER A 658 4.76 22.61 32.00
CA SER A 658 3.82 22.86 33.11
C SER A 658 2.62 23.82 32.90
N ARG A 659 1.47 23.26 32.50
CA ARG A 659 0.13 23.28 33.19
C ARG A 659 -1.03 23.12 32.19
N PRO A 660 -2.16 22.49 32.60
CA PRO A 660 -3.30 22.24 31.74
C PRO A 660 -4.24 23.45 31.71
N PRO A 661 -5.04 23.61 30.64
CA PRO A 661 -6.37 24.16 30.83
C PRO A 661 -7.44 23.42 30.03
N SER A 662 -8.48 23.07 30.77
CA SER A 662 -9.80 22.67 30.35
C SER A 662 -10.60 23.80 29.67
N LEU A 663 -11.50 23.42 28.75
CA LEU A 663 -12.93 23.82 28.60
C LEU A 663 -13.36 24.21 27.17
N ILE A 664 -13.85 23.22 26.43
CA ILE A 664 -15.18 23.24 25.78
C ILE A 664 -15.84 21.91 26.19
N PRO A 665 -17.10 21.89 26.67
CA PRO A 665 -17.71 20.68 27.21
C PRO A 665 -18.09 19.72 26.07
N THR A 666 -17.30 18.66 25.88
CA THR A 666 -17.79 17.42 25.26
C THR A 666 -18.84 16.79 26.17
N PRO A 667 -19.90 16.15 25.65
CA PRO A 667 -20.79 15.33 26.48
C PRO A 667 -19.94 14.40 27.35
N GLU A 668 -20.24 14.31 28.65
CA GLU A 668 -19.42 13.54 29.59
C GLU A 668 -19.19 12.12 29.05
N ALA A 669 -17.92 11.75 28.85
CA ALA A 669 -17.55 10.41 28.42
C ALA A 669 -18.10 9.38 29.42
N GLU A 670 -18.76 8.34 28.90
CA GLU A 670 -19.43 7.35 29.73
C GLU A 670 -18.43 6.57 30.61
N GLU A 671 -18.77 6.35 31.88
CA GLU A 671 -17.93 5.62 32.83
C GLU A 671 -18.50 4.22 33.16
N PHE A 672 -17.62 3.21 33.12
CA PHE A 672 -17.92 1.82 33.46
C PHE A 672 -17.01 1.31 34.57
N ASP A 673 -17.48 0.34 35.36
CA ASP A 673 -16.60 -0.35 36.31
C ASP A 673 -15.68 -1.30 35.55
N VAL A 674 -16.24 -2.04 34.58
CA VAL A 674 -15.48 -2.93 33.71
C VAL A 674 -15.92 -2.78 32.26
N ALA A 675 -14.95 -2.61 31.36
CA ALA A 675 -15.16 -2.73 29.92
C ALA A 675 -14.47 -3.99 29.39
N VAL A 676 -15.22 -4.82 28.68
CA VAL A 676 -14.71 -6.00 27.98
C VAL A 676 -14.75 -5.75 26.49
N VAL A 677 -13.64 -5.98 25.79
CA VAL A 677 -13.52 -5.71 24.35
C VAL A 677 -13.32 -7.02 23.59
N GLY A 678 -14.28 -7.34 22.73
CA GLY A 678 -14.38 -8.57 21.93
C GLY A 678 -15.48 -9.50 22.44
N ALA A 679 -16.58 -9.67 21.70
CA ALA A 679 -17.66 -10.62 22.01
C ALA A 679 -17.39 -12.04 21.47
N GLY A 680 -16.12 -12.47 21.52
CA GLY A 680 -15.77 -13.89 21.44
C GLY A 680 -16.15 -14.64 22.73
N ILE A 681 -15.98 -15.95 22.74
CA ILE A 681 -16.38 -16.81 23.87
C ILE A 681 -15.75 -16.39 25.21
N SER A 682 -14.48 -15.99 25.23
CA SER A 682 -13.80 -15.51 26.45
C SER A 682 -14.36 -14.18 26.95
N GLY A 683 -14.70 -13.27 26.04
CA GLY A 683 -15.22 -11.95 26.38
C GLY A 683 -16.66 -11.99 26.90
N VAL A 684 -17.57 -12.70 26.22
CA VAL A 684 -18.95 -12.87 26.72
C VAL A 684 -18.96 -13.57 28.07
N HIS A 685 -18.08 -14.56 28.26
CA HIS A 685 -17.96 -15.29 29.51
C HIS A 685 -17.45 -14.41 30.64
N ALA A 686 -16.38 -13.63 30.41
CA ALA A 686 -15.87 -12.68 31.40
C ALA A 686 -16.89 -11.60 31.78
N ALA A 687 -17.59 -11.03 30.79
CA ALA A 687 -18.62 -10.00 31.01
C ALA A 687 -19.79 -10.54 31.84
N TRP A 688 -20.29 -11.74 31.49
CA TRP A 688 -21.33 -12.42 32.25
C TRP A 688 -20.92 -12.68 33.70
N GLN A 689 -19.74 -13.27 33.92
CA GLN A 689 -19.25 -13.61 35.24
C GLN A 689 -19.06 -12.38 36.14
N LEU A 690 -18.50 -11.31 35.61
CA LEU A 690 -18.29 -10.06 36.35
C LEU A 690 -19.61 -9.37 36.69
N ARG A 691 -20.58 -9.36 35.76
CA ARG A 691 -21.87 -8.72 36.01
C ARG A 691 -22.71 -9.50 37.03
N GLU A 692 -22.73 -10.83 36.93
CA GLU A 692 -23.52 -11.67 37.83
C GLU A 692 -22.87 -11.81 39.20
N PHE A 693 -21.56 -12.11 39.25
CA PHE A 693 -20.87 -12.50 40.48
C PHE A 693 -19.85 -11.49 40.99
N GLY A 694 -19.60 -10.38 40.27
CA GLY A 694 -18.62 -9.37 40.67
C GLY A 694 -18.86 -8.77 42.05
N HIS A 695 -20.09 -8.79 42.56
CA HIS A 695 -20.43 -8.36 43.91
C HIS A 695 -19.83 -9.27 45.02
N LEU A 696 -19.48 -10.51 44.68
CA LEU A 696 -18.79 -11.46 45.57
C LEU A 696 -17.27 -11.26 45.60
N SER A 697 -16.73 -10.48 44.65
CA SER A 697 -15.30 -10.19 44.57
C SER A 697 -14.86 -9.32 45.75
N PRO A 698 -13.81 -9.71 46.49
CA PRO A 698 -13.23 -8.85 47.51
C PRO A 698 -12.74 -7.50 46.95
N SER A 699 -12.23 -7.47 45.72
CA SER A 699 -11.67 -6.28 45.09
C SER A 699 -12.69 -5.41 44.35
N LEU A 700 -13.86 -5.96 43.98
CA LEU A 700 -14.90 -5.22 43.25
C LEU A 700 -16.19 -4.97 44.05
N SER A 701 -16.37 -5.59 45.23
CA SER A 701 -17.60 -5.49 46.02
C SER A 701 -17.97 -4.04 46.39
N GLU A 702 -16.98 -3.17 46.65
CA GLU A 702 -17.21 -1.75 46.91
C GLU A 702 -17.71 -1.00 45.66
N LEU A 703 -17.20 -1.34 44.47
CA LEU A 703 -17.68 -0.76 43.21
C LEU A 703 -19.14 -1.17 42.95
N ALA A 704 -19.44 -2.46 43.15
CA ALA A 704 -20.79 -2.99 42.98
C ALA A 704 -21.79 -2.31 43.93
N GLN A 705 -21.39 -2.00 45.18
CA GLN A 705 -22.24 -1.30 46.15
C GLN A 705 -22.59 0.15 45.78
N ARG A 706 -21.88 0.77 44.83
CA ARG A 706 -22.18 2.13 44.34
C ARG A 706 -23.44 2.19 43.47
N HIS A 707 -23.87 1.05 42.94
CA HIS A 707 -25.01 0.97 42.02
C HIS A 707 -26.29 0.49 42.73
N PRO A 708 -27.48 0.96 42.31
CA PRO A 708 -28.74 0.62 42.97
C PRO A 708 -29.07 -0.88 43.05
N ASP A 709 -28.63 -1.66 42.06
CA ASP A 709 -28.83 -3.12 41.98
C ASP A 709 -27.72 -3.91 42.68
N ARG A 710 -26.75 -3.23 43.28
CA ARG A 710 -25.57 -3.80 43.95
C ARG A 710 -24.73 -4.68 43.02
N ARG A 711 -24.72 -4.41 41.72
CA ARG A 711 -23.94 -5.12 40.70
C ARG A 711 -23.02 -4.14 39.94
N LEU A 712 -21.94 -4.64 39.36
CA LEU A 712 -20.98 -3.83 38.60
C LEU A 712 -21.59 -3.32 37.29
N ARG A 713 -21.30 -2.08 36.89
CA ARG A 713 -21.63 -1.59 35.54
C ARG A 713 -20.62 -2.13 34.53
N VAL A 714 -21.00 -3.23 33.85
CA VAL A 714 -20.17 -3.95 32.88
C VAL A 714 -20.68 -3.73 31.47
N VAL A 715 -19.79 -3.35 30.55
CA VAL A 715 -20.08 -3.22 29.11
C VAL A 715 -19.19 -4.15 28.28
N LEU A 716 -19.79 -4.79 27.28
CA LEU A 716 -19.14 -5.64 26.30
C LEU A 716 -19.15 -4.95 24.93
N PHE A 717 -18.00 -4.61 24.40
CA PHE A 717 -17.84 -4.04 23.07
C PHE A 717 -17.47 -5.12 22.05
N GLU A 718 -18.07 -5.07 20.88
CA GLU A 718 -17.75 -5.95 19.76
C GLU A 718 -17.71 -5.12 18.50
N GLN A 719 -16.64 -5.29 17.72
CA GLN A 719 -16.52 -4.56 16.47
C GLN A 719 -17.59 -5.01 15.46
N SER A 720 -17.86 -6.30 15.37
CA SER A 720 -18.77 -6.82 14.37
C SER A 720 -20.23 -6.66 14.74
N THR A 721 -21.10 -7.14 13.86
CA THR A 721 -22.54 -7.26 14.09
C THR A 721 -22.95 -8.57 14.75
N ARG A 722 -22.00 -9.42 15.16
CA ARG A 722 -22.32 -10.75 15.69
C ARG A 722 -21.46 -11.10 16.91
N VAL A 723 -22.10 -11.76 17.87
CA VAL A 723 -21.43 -12.49 18.96
C VAL A 723 -20.81 -13.77 18.41
N GLY A 724 -19.63 -14.14 18.88
CA GLY A 724 -19.05 -15.48 18.65
C GLY A 724 -17.59 -15.47 18.26
N GLY A 725 -17.05 -14.34 17.77
CA GLY A 725 -15.66 -14.26 17.34
C GLY A 725 -15.33 -15.28 16.25
N ARG A 726 -14.48 -16.27 16.57
CA ARG A 726 -14.11 -17.38 15.68
C ARG A 726 -15.07 -18.58 15.72
N LEU A 727 -16.19 -18.48 16.45
CA LEU A 727 -17.30 -19.40 16.38
C LEU A 727 -18.39 -18.79 15.49
N TYR A 728 -18.56 -19.35 14.29
CA TYR A 728 -19.49 -18.82 13.30
C TYR A 728 -20.29 -19.95 12.66
N SER A 729 -21.56 -20.05 13.05
CA SER A 729 -22.50 -21.09 12.62
C SER A 729 -23.56 -20.48 11.71
N GLN A 730 -23.88 -21.12 10.58
CA GLN A 730 -24.89 -20.63 9.64
C GLN A 730 -25.83 -21.74 9.19
N VAL A 731 -27.12 -21.43 9.04
CA VAL A 731 -28.10 -22.35 8.45
C VAL A 731 -28.26 -22.02 6.97
N LEU A 732 -27.97 -22.98 6.09
CA LEU A 732 -28.16 -22.81 4.65
C LEU A 732 -29.63 -23.10 4.27
N PRO A 733 -30.18 -22.44 3.24
CA PRO A 733 -31.57 -22.66 2.82
C PRO A 733 -31.85 -24.14 2.53
N GLY A 734 -33.01 -24.61 3.00
CA GLY A 734 -33.45 -25.99 2.78
C GLY A 734 -32.63 -27.05 3.51
N THR A 735 -31.77 -26.66 4.46
CA THR A 735 -31.03 -27.59 5.33
C THR A 735 -31.59 -27.60 6.76
N PRO A 736 -31.37 -28.67 7.56
CA PRO A 736 -31.90 -28.73 8.92
C PRO A 736 -31.32 -27.65 9.83
N VAL A 737 -32.20 -26.90 10.50
CA VAL A 737 -31.82 -25.83 11.46
C VAL A 737 -30.96 -26.36 12.62
N ASN A 738 -31.14 -27.62 13.00
CA ASN A 738 -30.34 -28.30 14.03
C ASN A 738 -29.04 -28.93 13.50
N ARG A 739 -28.60 -28.54 12.30
CA ARG A 739 -27.31 -28.92 11.70
C ARG A 739 -26.74 -27.76 10.86
N PRO A 740 -26.43 -26.60 11.47
CA PRO A 740 -25.81 -25.52 10.74
C PRO A 740 -24.42 -25.94 10.20
N VAL A 741 -23.96 -25.22 9.18
CA VAL A 741 -22.56 -25.23 8.74
C VAL A 741 -21.71 -24.43 9.72
N GLU A 742 -20.45 -24.83 9.87
CA GLU A 742 -19.54 -24.27 10.87
C GLU A 742 -18.33 -23.64 10.17
N LEU A 743 -18.44 -22.34 9.89
CA LEU A 743 -17.40 -21.56 9.23
C LEU A 743 -16.18 -21.32 10.14
N GLY A 744 -16.34 -21.50 11.45
CA GLY A 744 -15.29 -21.39 12.46
C GLY A 744 -15.11 -22.66 13.28
N GLY A 745 -14.95 -22.56 14.60
CA GLY A 745 -14.91 -23.73 15.49
C GLY A 745 -16.19 -24.58 15.39
N MET A 746 -16.04 -25.90 15.30
CA MET A 746 -17.17 -26.81 14.94
C MET A 746 -17.42 -27.96 15.91
N ARG A 747 -16.49 -28.20 16.85
CA ARG A 747 -16.52 -29.35 17.76
C ARG A 747 -15.77 -29.07 19.05
N TYR A 748 -16.04 -29.87 20.08
CA TYR A 748 -15.30 -29.93 21.34
C TYR A 748 -15.11 -31.38 21.79
N LEU A 749 -14.23 -31.62 22.75
CA LEU A 749 -13.95 -32.95 23.28
C LEU A 749 -14.74 -33.22 24.56
N ASN A 750 -15.02 -34.50 24.83
CA ASN A 750 -15.55 -34.94 26.12
C ASN A 750 -14.59 -34.68 27.30
N SER A 751 -13.31 -34.40 27.04
CA SER A 751 -12.30 -34.03 28.05
C SER A 751 -12.30 -32.54 28.40
N HIS A 752 -12.94 -31.68 27.60
CA HIS A 752 -12.98 -30.22 27.83
C HIS A 752 -13.90 -29.87 29.00
N LYS A 753 -13.34 -29.63 30.18
CA LYS A 753 -14.12 -29.47 31.41
C LYS A 753 -14.99 -28.21 31.36
N LEU A 754 -14.43 -27.07 30.96
CA LEU A 754 -15.13 -25.78 30.97
C LEU A 754 -16.27 -25.78 29.94
N VAL A 755 -16.00 -26.22 28.71
CA VAL A 755 -17.03 -26.31 27.67
C VAL A 755 -18.15 -27.27 28.08
N ASN A 756 -17.83 -28.48 28.56
CA ASN A 756 -18.86 -29.44 28.96
C ASN A 756 -19.69 -28.92 30.14
N SER A 757 -19.09 -28.23 31.11
CA SER A 757 -19.82 -27.61 32.22
C SER A 757 -20.82 -26.55 31.75
N LEU A 758 -20.41 -25.65 30.85
CA LEU A 758 -21.32 -24.62 30.29
C LEU A 758 -22.43 -25.24 29.44
N VAL A 759 -22.11 -26.23 28.62
CA VAL A 759 -23.09 -26.97 27.80
C VAL A 759 -24.15 -27.63 28.69
N ALA A 760 -23.73 -28.26 29.79
CA ALA A 760 -24.64 -28.88 30.75
C ALA A 760 -25.49 -27.83 31.49
N GLU A 761 -24.88 -26.77 31.99
CA GLU A 761 -25.55 -25.66 32.70
C GLU A 761 -26.63 -24.99 31.85
N PHE A 762 -26.36 -24.82 30.56
CA PHE A 762 -27.30 -24.19 29.64
C PHE A 762 -28.28 -25.18 28.99
N GLY A 763 -28.16 -26.48 29.29
CA GLY A 763 -29.00 -27.51 28.67
C GLY A 763 -28.86 -27.58 27.15
N LEU A 764 -27.67 -27.28 26.62
CA LEU A 764 -27.42 -27.29 25.17
C LEU A 764 -27.27 -28.72 24.66
N GLU A 765 -28.13 -29.12 23.72
CA GLU A 765 -28.07 -30.46 23.15
C GLU A 765 -26.83 -30.67 22.27
N SER A 766 -26.14 -31.78 22.51
CA SER A 766 -24.96 -32.20 21.75
C SER A 766 -25.17 -33.52 21.03
N ARG A 767 -24.34 -33.76 20.01
CA ARG A 767 -24.27 -35.01 19.26
C ARG A 767 -22.81 -35.40 19.05
N THR A 768 -22.55 -36.68 18.87
CA THR A 768 -21.24 -37.15 18.39
C THR A 768 -21.03 -36.71 16.95
N LEU A 769 -19.87 -36.13 16.66
CA LEU A 769 -19.44 -35.79 15.32
C LEU A 769 -18.49 -36.90 14.80
N PRO A 770 -18.94 -37.77 13.87
CA PRO A 770 -18.10 -38.84 13.35
C PRO A 770 -17.05 -38.25 12.40
N VAL A 771 -15.82 -38.09 12.91
CA VAL A 771 -14.67 -37.64 12.10
C VAL A 771 -14.10 -38.77 11.25
N ASP A 772 -14.25 -40.02 11.69
CA ASP A 772 -13.82 -41.23 10.98
C ASP A 772 -15.02 -42.12 10.61
N ASP A 773 -14.91 -42.79 9.46
CA ASP A 773 -15.83 -43.86 9.07
C ASP A 773 -15.36 -45.18 9.71
N SER A 774 -16.22 -45.79 10.54
CA SER A 774 -15.93 -47.07 11.19
C SER A 774 -15.69 -48.22 10.20
N LYS A 775 -16.14 -48.07 8.95
CA LYS A 775 -15.86 -49.01 7.85
C LYS A 775 -14.61 -48.66 7.04
N LYS A 776 -13.84 -47.64 7.45
CA LYS A 776 -12.60 -47.16 6.81
C LYS A 776 -12.74 -46.87 5.30
N ARG A 777 -13.89 -46.35 4.86
CA ARG A 777 -14.13 -46.00 3.44
C ARG A 777 -13.80 -44.55 3.08
N HIS A 778 -13.14 -43.82 3.99
CA HIS A 778 -12.63 -42.48 3.68
C HIS A 778 -11.64 -42.57 2.52
N LEU A 779 -11.73 -41.60 1.61
CA LEU A 779 -10.94 -41.56 0.38
C LEU A 779 -9.66 -40.77 0.60
N PHE A 780 -8.55 -41.29 0.09
CA PHE A 780 -7.31 -40.56 -0.12
C PHE A 780 -7.11 -40.35 -1.62
N TYR A 781 -6.72 -39.14 -2.00
CA TYR A 781 -6.15 -38.84 -3.31
C TYR A 781 -4.79 -38.19 -3.08
N LEU A 782 -3.72 -38.95 -3.29
CA LEU A 782 -2.36 -38.47 -3.02
C LEU A 782 -1.48 -38.82 -4.23
N ARG A 783 -0.71 -37.85 -4.72
CA ARG A 783 0.20 -37.99 -5.87
C ARG A 783 -0.45 -38.68 -7.06
N GLY A 784 -1.69 -38.28 -7.36
CA GLY A 784 -2.47 -38.81 -8.49
C GLY A 784 -3.09 -40.19 -8.28
N GLN A 785 -3.08 -40.75 -7.06
CA GLN A 785 -3.60 -42.10 -6.78
C GLN A 785 -4.74 -42.10 -5.77
N HIS A 786 -5.83 -42.80 -6.09
CA HIS A 786 -6.96 -43.03 -5.18
C HIS A 786 -6.82 -44.32 -4.37
N PHE A 787 -7.06 -44.25 -3.07
CA PHE A 787 -7.18 -45.41 -2.19
C PHE A 787 -8.02 -45.07 -0.96
N THR A 788 -8.27 -46.05 -0.09
CA THR A 788 -9.15 -45.91 1.08
C THR A 788 -8.44 -46.17 2.39
N GLY A 789 -9.08 -45.75 3.48
CA GLY A 789 -8.70 -46.15 4.84
C GLY A 789 -8.47 -47.65 5.03
N ALA A 790 -9.25 -48.49 4.37
CA ALA A 790 -9.16 -49.94 4.47
C ALA A 790 -7.92 -50.52 3.78
N ASP A 791 -7.30 -49.79 2.84
CA ASP A 791 -6.09 -50.23 2.17
C ASP A 791 -4.89 -50.24 3.13
N TRP A 792 -4.86 -49.35 4.13
CA TRP A 792 -3.81 -49.33 5.18
C TRP A 792 -3.75 -50.59 6.04
N ASP A 793 -4.85 -51.34 6.15
CA ASP A 793 -4.88 -52.61 6.89
C ASP A 793 -4.30 -53.77 6.07
N ARG A 794 -4.02 -53.58 4.77
CA ARG A 794 -3.48 -54.62 3.90
C ARG A 794 -1.95 -54.62 3.99
N PRO A 795 -1.30 -55.72 4.41
CA PRO A 795 0.17 -55.76 4.54
C PRO A 795 0.94 -55.51 3.22
N SER A 796 0.29 -55.68 2.07
CA SER A 796 0.86 -55.44 0.75
C SER A 796 0.64 -54.02 0.21
N PHE A 797 -0.13 -53.19 0.91
CA PHE A 797 -0.41 -51.83 0.44
C PHE A 797 0.81 -50.95 0.63
N VAL A 798 1.14 -50.17 -0.40
CA VAL A 798 2.24 -49.21 -0.38
C VAL A 798 1.65 -47.88 -0.84
N PRO A 799 1.61 -46.85 0.02
CA PRO A 799 1.16 -45.52 -0.40
C PRO A 799 2.17 -44.93 -1.40
N PRO A 800 1.81 -43.89 -2.17
CA PRO A 800 2.66 -43.30 -3.21
C PRO A 800 3.84 -42.45 -2.67
N TYR A 801 4.47 -42.93 -1.60
CA TYR A 801 5.59 -42.32 -0.88
C TYR A 801 6.70 -43.34 -0.71
N ARG A 802 7.95 -42.91 -0.84
CA ARG A 802 9.15 -43.76 -0.72
C ARG A 802 9.53 -43.96 0.75
N LEU A 803 8.67 -44.71 1.47
CA LEU A 803 8.82 -44.99 2.89
C LEU A 803 9.89 -46.05 3.21
N ASP A 804 10.52 -45.91 4.37
CA ASP A 804 11.41 -46.93 4.92
C ASP A 804 10.65 -48.19 5.38
N ARG A 805 11.37 -49.31 5.53
CA ARG A 805 10.75 -50.62 5.81
C ARG A 805 9.89 -50.62 7.07
N ASN A 806 10.34 -49.95 8.12
CA ASN A 806 9.61 -49.82 9.37
C ASN A 806 8.38 -48.90 9.18
N GLU A 807 8.47 -47.82 8.41
CA GLU A 807 7.39 -46.85 8.22
C GLU A 807 6.20 -47.41 7.40
N ARG A 808 6.45 -48.32 6.45
CA ARG A 808 5.43 -48.88 5.54
C ARG A 808 4.23 -49.56 6.21
N VAL A 809 4.37 -50.02 7.45
CA VAL A 809 3.30 -50.73 8.18
C VAL A 809 2.47 -49.81 9.09
N ARG A 810 2.69 -48.50 9.03
CA ARG A 810 1.97 -47.51 9.84
C ARG A 810 1.14 -46.57 8.96
N SER A 811 -0.04 -46.24 9.45
CA SER A 811 -0.82 -45.11 8.92
C SER A 811 -0.16 -43.77 9.29
N PRO A 812 -0.50 -42.68 8.57
CA PRO A 812 0.03 -41.34 8.87
C PRO A 812 -0.18 -40.91 10.33
N GLY A 813 -1.38 -41.15 10.89
CA GLY A 813 -1.67 -40.82 12.29
C GLY A 813 -0.86 -41.64 13.29
N GLN A 814 -0.57 -42.91 12.98
CA GLN A 814 0.29 -43.74 13.83
C GLN A 814 1.73 -43.24 13.84
N LEU A 815 2.28 -42.88 12.67
CA LEU A 815 3.62 -42.29 12.58
C LEU A 815 3.75 -41.06 13.48
N LEU A 816 2.78 -40.15 13.40
CA LEU A 816 2.77 -38.92 14.21
C LEU A 816 2.67 -39.19 15.71
N ILE A 817 1.74 -40.06 16.14
CA ILE A 817 1.51 -40.35 17.56
C ILE A 817 2.65 -41.19 18.18
N GLU A 818 3.24 -42.12 17.43
CA GLU A 818 4.39 -42.88 17.91
C GLU A 818 5.61 -41.98 18.16
N VAL A 819 5.84 -40.95 17.34
CA VAL A 819 6.84 -39.92 17.65
C VAL A 819 6.46 -39.19 18.95
N ALA A 820 5.24 -38.65 19.06
CA ALA A 820 4.83 -37.91 20.25
C ALA A 820 4.98 -38.75 21.54
N LEU A 821 4.58 -40.03 21.52
CA LEU A 821 4.71 -40.94 22.66
C LEU A 821 6.17 -41.23 23.05
N ARG A 822 7.08 -41.39 22.06
CA ARG A 822 8.51 -41.62 22.33
C ARG A 822 9.17 -40.44 23.05
N HIS A 823 8.73 -39.21 22.76
CA HIS A 823 9.30 -38.01 23.34
C HIS A 823 8.51 -37.48 24.55
N GLN A 824 7.32 -38.00 24.86
CA GLN A 824 6.46 -37.50 25.96
C GLN A 824 7.18 -37.34 27.30
N ALA A 825 7.85 -38.39 27.78
CA ALA A 825 8.58 -38.34 29.06
C ALA A 825 9.78 -37.39 29.02
N ARG A 826 10.39 -37.23 27.83
CA ARG A 826 11.58 -36.40 27.62
C ARG A 826 11.25 -34.91 27.54
N VAL A 827 10.07 -34.53 27.07
CA VAL A 827 9.59 -33.15 27.13
C VAL A 827 9.58 -32.63 28.57
N ALA A 828 9.15 -33.47 29.53
CA ALA A 828 9.17 -33.12 30.95
C ALA A 828 10.59 -33.11 31.55
N ALA A 829 11.48 -34.01 31.09
CA ALA A 829 12.85 -34.13 31.62
C ALA A 829 13.83 -33.10 31.02
N GLU A 830 13.63 -32.69 29.77
CA GLU A 830 14.52 -31.81 28.98
C GLU A 830 13.76 -30.60 28.36
N PRO A 831 12.95 -29.83 29.12
CA PRO A 831 12.01 -28.86 28.56
C PRO A 831 12.66 -27.73 27.73
N GLU A 832 13.87 -27.29 28.08
CA GLU A 832 14.60 -26.27 27.31
C GLU A 832 14.98 -26.77 25.91
N ARG A 833 15.39 -28.04 25.78
CA ARG A 833 15.76 -28.63 24.49
C ARG A 833 14.57 -28.64 23.54
N TYR A 834 13.44 -29.16 24.00
CA TYR A 834 12.23 -29.31 23.18
C TYR A 834 11.58 -27.97 22.87
N ARG A 835 11.70 -26.98 23.75
CA ARG A 835 11.22 -25.62 23.48
C ARG A 835 12.04 -24.94 22.38
N ASN A 836 13.36 -25.13 22.38
CA ASN A 836 14.26 -24.59 21.36
C ASN A 836 14.30 -25.44 20.08
N THR A 837 13.51 -26.52 20.01
CA THR A 837 13.39 -27.38 18.85
C THR A 837 12.02 -27.19 18.23
N GLY A 838 11.98 -26.89 16.94
CA GLY A 838 10.74 -26.87 16.20
C GLY A 838 10.16 -28.27 16.00
N PHE A 839 8.84 -28.41 16.07
CA PHE A 839 8.19 -29.71 15.97
C PHE A 839 8.40 -30.36 14.60
N TRP A 840 8.41 -29.57 13.53
CA TRP A 840 8.87 -29.98 12.19
C TRP A 840 10.27 -30.62 12.24
N ASN A 841 11.25 -29.97 12.88
CA ASN A 841 12.61 -30.48 12.96
C ASN A 841 12.67 -31.81 13.71
N LEU A 842 11.92 -31.92 14.81
CA LEU A 842 11.82 -33.17 15.56
C LEU A 842 11.20 -34.30 14.71
N LEU A 843 10.20 -33.99 13.87
CA LEU A 843 9.60 -34.98 12.99
C LEU A 843 10.59 -35.45 11.91
N LEU A 844 11.37 -34.54 11.31
CA LEU A 844 12.41 -34.90 10.33
C LEU A 844 13.59 -35.67 10.94
N ASP A 845 13.89 -35.48 12.23
CA ASP A 845 14.89 -36.28 12.94
C ASP A 845 14.40 -37.73 13.18
N GLU A 846 13.09 -37.94 13.24
CA GLU A 846 12.47 -39.18 13.70
C GLU A 846 11.76 -39.98 12.60
N LEU A 847 11.50 -39.35 11.45
CA LEU A 847 10.83 -39.90 10.27
C LEU A 847 11.67 -39.62 9.03
N SER A 848 11.61 -40.49 8.03
CA SER A 848 12.12 -40.17 6.70
C SER A 848 11.39 -38.96 6.12
N GLU A 849 12.04 -38.22 5.23
CA GLU A 849 11.44 -37.05 4.55
C GLU A 849 10.10 -37.40 3.88
N GLU A 850 10.01 -38.57 3.24
CA GLU A 850 8.79 -39.04 2.59
C GLU A 850 7.72 -39.47 3.58
N ALA A 851 8.07 -39.99 4.76
CA ALA A 851 7.12 -40.24 5.83
C ALA A 851 6.59 -38.93 6.43
N PHE A 852 7.45 -37.92 6.59
CA PHE A 852 7.02 -36.59 7.00
C PHE A 852 6.04 -35.97 5.98
N LEU A 853 6.35 -36.01 4.69
CA LEU A 853 5.45 -35.53 3.62
C LEU A 853 4.12 -36.29 3.64
N LEU A 854 4.15 -37.61 3.81
CA LEU A 854 2.93 -38.40 3.96
C LEU A 854 2.10 -37.97 5.17
N VAL A 855 2.73 -37.73 6.34
CA VAL A 855 2.02 -37.26 7.54
C VAL A 855 1.40 -35.89 7.30
N ARG A 856 2.15 -34.97 6.68
CA ARG A 856 1.67 -33.62 6.33
C ARG A 856 0.48 -33.69 5.37
N ASP A 857 0.58 -34.48 4.30
CA ASP A 857 -0.41 -34.50 3.21
C ASP A 857 -1.64 -35.35 3.56
N ALA A 858 -1.45 -36.47 4.26
CA ALA A 858 -2.54 -37.38 4.64
C ALA A 858 -3.12 -37.12 6.04
N GLY A 859 -2.50 -36.23 6.85
CA GLY A 859 -3.02 -35.83 8.16
C GLY A 859 -4.26 -34.94 8.07
N GLY A 860 -4.39 -34.19 6.97
CA GLY A 860 -5.49 -33.25 6.70
C GLY A 860 -5.28 -31.85 7.27
N TYR A 861 -4.36 -31.68 8.23
CA TYR A 861 -3.98 -30.39 8.79
C TYR A 861 -2.47 -30.19 8.68
N GLU A 862 -2.03 -29.18 7.92
CA GLU A 862 -0.62 -28.87 7.74
C GLU A 862 -0.01 -28.20 8.98
N THR A 863 -0.76 -27.33 9.64
CA THR A 863 -0.26 -26.51 10.75
C THR A 863 0.10 -27.34 11.97
N ILE A 864 -0.52 -28.52 12.16
CA ILE A 864 -0.21 -29.44 13.24
C ILE A 864 1.27 -29.87 13.20
N VAL A 865 1.81 -30.07 12.00
CA VAL A 865 3.21 -30.47 11.77
C VAL A 865 4.12 -29.31 11.38
N SER A 866 3.63 -28.06 11.53
CA SER A 866 4.41 -26.85 11.26
C SER A 866 5.54 -26.65 12.27
N ASN A 867 6.31 -25.59 12.09
CA ASN A 867 7.51 -25.33 12.89
C ASN A 867 7.24 -24.53 14.17
N TRP A 868 6.36 -25.07 15.04
CA TRP A 868 6.06 -24.53 16.37
C TRP A 868 6.81 -25.29 17.48
N SER A 869 6.82 -24.79 18.71
CA SER A 869 7.59 -25.38 19.83
C SER A 869 7.24 -26.86 20.06
N ALA A 870 8.22 -27.77 19.96
CA ALA A 870 7.98 -29.20 20.19
C ALA A 870 7.54 -29.50 21.63
N ALA A 871 7.95 -28.66 22.59
CA ALA A 871 7.53 -28.76 23.99
C ALA A 871 6.02 -28.54 24.17
N ASP A 872 5.41 -27.72 23.32
CA ASP A 872 3.98 -27.42 23.35
C ASP A 872 3.18 -28.31 22.38
N ALA A 873 3.76 -28.67 21.24
CA ALA A 873 3.13 -29.51 20.22
C ALA A 873 2.86 -30.95 20.68
N ILE A 874 3.81 -31.57 21.42
CA ILE A 874 3.67 -32.96 21.87
C ILE A 874 2.50 -33.13 22.86
N PRO A 875 2.39 -32.33 23.95
CA PRO A 875 1.24 -32.39 24.84
C PRO A 875 -0.09 -32.11 24.12
N PHE A 876 -0.10 -31.14 23.20
CA PHE A 876 -1.28 -30.83 22.38
C PHE A 876 -1.76 -32.05 21.59
N LEU A 877 -0.85 -32.71 20.85
CA LEU A 877 -1.17 -33.90 20.07
C LEU A 877 -1.71 -35.05 20.93
N LEU A 878 -1.06 -35.30 22.06
CA LEU A 878 -1.45 -36.38 22.95
C LEU A 878 -2.79 -36.12 23.64
N ALA A 879 -3.17 -34.84 23.82
CA ALA A 879 -4.47 -34.46 24.35
C ALA A 879 -5.59 -34.60 23.29
N ASP A 880 -5.36 -34.12 22.07
CA ASP A 880 -6.39 -34.07 21.02
C ASP A 880 -6.65 -35.44 20.37
N PHE A 881 -5.60 -36.27 20.26
CA PHE A 881 -5.66 -37.59 19.63
C PHE A 881 -5.57 -38.76 20.63
N ALA A 882 -5.86 -38.50 21.92
CA ALA A 882 -5.85 -39.52 22.95
C ALA A 882 -6.82 -40.69 22.62
N PRO A 883 -6.44 -41.95 22.91
CA PRO A 883 -7.36 -43.08 22.79
C PRO A 883 -8.64 -42.85 23.61
N GLY A 884 -9.80 -42.87 22.95
CA GLY A 884 -11.11 -42.66 23.58
C GLY A 884 -11.65 -41.23 23.54
N ALA A 885 -10.92 -40.28 22.92
CA ALA A 885 -11.42 -38.94 22.61
C ALA A 885 -12.72 -39.01 21.77
N LYS A 886 -13.76 -38.30 22.22
CA LYS A 886 -15.03 -38.18 21.50
C LYS A 886 -15.25 -36.74 21.09
N TYR A 887 -15.33 -36.53 19.78
CA TYR A 887 -15.70 -35.23 19.21
C TYR A 887 -17.20 -35.02 19.30
N LEU A 888 -17.61 -33.93 19.92
CA LEU A 888 -18.99 -33.52 20.12
C LEU A 888 -19.25 -32.21 19.37
N ALA A 889 -20.46 -32.07 18.82
CA ALA A 889 -20.93 -30.85 18.19
C ALA A 889 -22.29 -30.45 18.76
N LEU A 890 -22.56 -29.15 18.85
CA LEU A 890 -23.86 -28.65 19.33
C LEU A 890 -24.91 -28.72 18.22
N ASN A 891 -26.15 -29.07 18.58
CA ASN A 891 -27.27 -29.16 17.64
C ASN A 891 -27.56 -27.81 16.97
N ARG A 892 -27.47 -26.71 17.70
CA ARG A 892 -27.71 -25.37 17.13
C ARG A 892 -26.44 -24.66 16.63
N GLY A 893 -25.37 -25.43 16.42
CA GLY A 893 -24.05 -24.91 16.03
C GLY A 893 -23.24 -24.42 17.22
N PHE A 894 -21.92 -24.40 17.10
CA PHE A 894 -21.05 -24.10 18.23
C PHE A 894 -21.16 -22.62 18.68
N GLN A 895 -21.56 -21.72 17.77
CA GLN A 895 -21.88 -20.32 18.10
C GLN A 895 -23.07 -20.21 19.07
N SER A 896 -23.91 -21.24 19.23
CA SER A 896 -25.01 -21.19 20.20
C SER A 896 -24.53 -21.04 21.65
N LEU A 897 -23.30 -21.47 21.95
CA LEU A 897 -22.72 -21.34 23.29
C LEU A 897 -22.45 -19.87 23.66
N PRO A 898 -21.63 -19.08 22.94
CA PRO A 898 -21.42 -17.68 23.27
C PRO A 898 -22.71 -16.84 23.13
N LEU A 899 -23.64 -17.21 22.23
CA LEU A 899 -24.93 -16.54 22.13
C LEU A 899 -25.79 -16.71 23.39
N GLU A 900 -25.83 -17.91 23.97
CA GLU A 900 -26.58 -18.14 25.21
C GLU A 900 -25.94 -17.39 26.40
N ILE A 901 -24.61 -17.33 26.46
CA ILE A 901 -23.91 -16.55 27.49
C ILE A 901 -24.22 -15.06 27.37
N GLU A 902 -24.16 -14.50 26.16
CA GLU A 902 -24.50 -13.08 25.92
C GLU A 902 -25.98 -12.80 26.27
N ARG A 903 -26.89 -13.70 25.88
CA ARG A 903 -28.30 -13.58 26.23
C ARG A 903 -28.49 -13.49 27.74
N ARG A 904 -27.83 -14.34 28.52
CA ARG A 904 -27.90 -14.26 29.99
C ARG A 904 -27.28 -12.99 30.54
N PHE A 905 -26.09 -12.62 30.07
CA PHE A 905 -25.43 -11.37 30.43
C PHE A 905 -26.36 -10.16 30.24
N ARG A 906 -27.02 -10.06 29.09
CA ARG A 906 -27.89 -8.95 28.73
C ARG A 906 -29.27 -9.03 29.40
N ASP A 907 -29.98 -10.15 29.22
CA ASP A 907 -31.38 -10.29 29.61
C ASP A 907 -31.57 -10.63 31.09
N GLU A 908 -30.68 -11.45 31.68
CA GLU A 908 -30.82 -11.92 33.06
C GLU A 908 -30.00 -11.06 34.03
N CYS A 909 -28.82 -10.61 33.60
CA CYS A 909 -27.93 -9.83 34.46
C CYS A 909 -28.01 -8.31 34.23
N GLY A 910 -28.74 -7.85 33.20
CA GLY A 910 -28.84 -6.43 32.84
C GLY A 910 -27.52 -5.82 32.36
N GLY A 911 -26.65 -6.63 31.77
CA GLY A 911 -25.40 -6.21 31.16
C GLY A 911 -25.61 -5.53 29.81
N GLU A 912 -24.63 -4.74 29.38
CA GLU A 912 -24.71 -3.97 28.15
C GLU A 912 -23.77 -4.51 27.07
N THR A 913 -24.32 -4.85 25.89
CA THR A 913 -23.52 -5.28 24.73
C THR A 913 -23.62 -4.23 23.61
N ARG A 914 -22.48 -3.74 23.12
CA ARG A 914 -22.36 -2.75 22.06
C ARG A 914 -21.64 -3.31 20.84
N MET A 915 -22.41 -3.63 19.80
CA MET A 915 -21.91 -4.06 18.49
C MET A 915 -21.38 -2.87 17.67
N GLY A 916 -20.62 -3.12 16.60
CA GLY A 916 -20.10 -2.05 15.75
C GLY A 916 -18.93 -1.25 16.35
N HIS A 917 -18.34 -1.65 17.47
CA HIS A 917 -17.32 -0.89 18.20
C HIS A 917 -15.93 -1.52 18.12
N ARG A 918 -15.07 -1.02 17.23
CA ARG A 918 -13.68 -1.45 17.12
C ARG A 918 -12.81 -0.62 18.06
N LEU A 919 -12.10 -1.26 18.99
CA LEU A 919 -11.14 -0.56 19.83
C LEU A 919 -9.99 -0.05 18.97
N HIS A 920 -9.85 1.27 18.91
CA HIS A 920 -8.80 1.96 18.16
C HIS A 920 -7.58 2.22 19.04
N ARG A 921 -7.81 2.74 20.26
CA ARG A 921 -6.74 3.18 21.16
C ARG A 921 -7.14 2.98 22.62
N VAL A 922 -6.15 2.69 23.46
CA VAL A 922 -6.30 2.68 24.93
C VAL A 922 -5.23 3.55 25.57
N ASP A 923 -5.63 4.39 26.53
CA ASP A 923 -4.75 5.31 27.25
C ASP A 923 -5.04 5.30 28.76
N ARG A 924 -4.11 5.81 29.56
CA ARG A 924 -4.31 6.04 31.00
C ARG A 924 -5.03 7.37 31.22
N HIS A 925 -6.01 7.40 32.13
CA HIS A 925 -6.69 8.62 32.54
C HIS A 925 -6.46 8.87 34.04
N ALA A 926 -5.92 10.06 34.39
CA ALA A 926 -5.43 10.38 35.73
C ALA A 926 -6.44 10.11 36.87
N GLU A 927 -7.73 10.36 36.63
CA GLU A 927 -8.79 10.21 37.65
C GLU A 927 -9.79 9.08 37.39
N LYS A 928 -9.86 8.57 36.15
CA LYS A 928 -10.98 7.73 35.66
C LYS A 928 -10.58 6.31 35.27
N GLY A 929 -9.31 5.94 35.49
CA GLY A 929 -8.78 4.61 35.17
C GLY A 929 -8.19 4.57 33.77
N LEU A 930 -8.84 3.86 32.85
CA LEU A 930 -8.42 3.72 31.47
C LEU A 930 -9.41 4.39 30.52
N GLN A 931 -8.90 5.07 29.51
CA GLN A 931 -9.68 5.62 28.41
C GLN A 931 -9.63 4.68 27.22
N LEU A 932 -10.80 4.36 26.68
CA LEU A 932 -10.99 3.54 25.49
C LEU A 932 -11.55 4.42 24.39
N VAL A 933 -10.90 4.37 23.23
CA VAL A 933 -11.32 5.10 22.03
C VAL A 933 -11.75 4.08 21.00
N PHE A 934 -13.00 4.16 20.57
CA PHE A 934 -13.59 3.23 19.61
C PHE A 934 -13.90 3.92 18.28
N ASP A 935 -13.58 3.24 17.19
CA ASP A 935 -14.21 3.48 15.90
C ASP A 935 -15.58 2.80 15.89
N VAL A 936 -16.62 3.55 15.52
CA VAL A 936 -18.01 3.05 15.51
C VAL A 936 -18.51 2.87 14.09
N ASN A 937 -18.93 1.65 13.78
CA ASN A 937 -19.56 1.25 12.53
C ASN A 937 -21.08 1.13 12.72
N THR A 938 -21.83 2.10 12.19
CA THR A 938 -23.30 2.13 12.25
C THR A 938 -23.97 1.29 11.15
N GLN A 939 -23.20 0.73 10.21
CA GLN A 939 -23.73 0.04 9.01
C GLN A 939 -23.47 -1.47 8.98
N GLY A 940 -22.68 -1.99 9.91
CA GLY A 940 -22.66 -3.43 10.23
C GLY A 940 -21.89 -4.36 9.28
N ASN A 941 -21.09 -3.81 8.36
CA ASN A 941 -20.24 -4.59 7.46
C ASN A 941 -18.78 -4.65 7.97
N PHE A 942 -18.17 -5.83 7.97
CA PHE A 942 -16.80 -6.05 8.48
C PHE A 942 -15.71 -5.32 7.68
N SER A 943 -15.98 -5.03 6.40
CA SER A 943 -15.04 -4.38 5.48
C SER A 943 -15.06 -2.85 5.51
N THR A 944 -15.81 -2.24 6.45
CA THR A 944 -15.99 -0.77 6.50
C THR A 944 -15.92 -0.24 7.93
N PHE A 945 -14.79 -0.42 8.62
CA PHE A 945 -14.48 0.46 9.75
C PHE A 945 -13.85 1.73 9.19
N ARG A 946 -14.69 2.70 8.84
CA ARG A 946 -14.22 4.09 8.65
C ARG A 946 -13.89 4.66 10.02
N ARG A 947 -12.80 5.43 10.14
CA ARG A 947 -12.50 6.22 11.33
C ARG A 947 -13.72 7.10 11.60
N ALA A 948 -14.42 6.87 12.71
CA ALA A 948 -15.62 7.63 13.00
C ALA A 948 -15.23 9.10 13.20
N ARG A 949 -15.88 10.03 12.48
CA ARG A 949 -15.65 11.49 12.64
C ARG A 949 -15.78 11.94 14.11
N ASN A 950 -16.59 11.21 14.88
CA ASN A 950 -16.64 11.24 16.34
C ASN A 950 -16.32 9.84 16.88
N PRO A 951 -15.09 9.57 17.34
CA PRO A 951 -14.80 8.31 18.01
C PRO A 951 -15.65 8.22 19.28
N HIS A 952 -16.19 7.04 19.56
CA HIS A 952 -16.84 6.83 20.84
C HIS A 952 -15.76 6.66 21.91
N ILE A 953 -15.78 7.55 22.90
CA ILE A 953 -14.84 7.55 24.00
C ILE A 953 -15.59 7.16 25.27
N CYS A 954 -15.07 6.15 25.98
CA CYS A 954 -15.53 5.83 27.31
C CYS A 954 -14.36 5.62 28.27
N HIS A 955 -14.64 5.65 29.56
CA HIS A 955 -13.68 5.38 30.62
C HIS A 955 -14.09 4.12 31.40
N ALA A 956 -13.12 3.32 31.78
CA ALA A 956 -13.35 2.12 32.57
C ALA A 956 -12.31 1.96 33.68
N ARG A 957 -12.76 1.52 34.85
CA ARG A 957 -11.86 1.23 35.98
C ARG A 957 -11.04 -0.04 35.73
N HIS A 958 -11.63 -1.04 35.09
CA HIS A 958 -10.93 -2.24 34.61
C HIS A 958 -11.24 -2.50 33.13
N VAL A 959 -10.24 -2.97 32.40
CA VAL A 959 -10.36 -3.29 30.96
C VAL A 959 -9.91 -4.73 30.72
N ILE A 960 -10.74 -5.51 30.03
CA ILE A 960 -10.39 -6.86 29.55
C ILE A 960 -10.37 -6.84 28.02
N LEU A 961 -9.19 -7.04 27.43
CA LEU A 961 -9.03 -7.23 25.99
C LEU A 961 -9.19 -8.71 25.68
N ALA A 962 -10.39 -9.12 25.25
CA ALA A 962 -10.71 -10.48 24.82
C ALA A 962 -10.44 -10.64 23.32
N LEU A 963 -9.21 -10.29 22.90
CA LEU A 963 -8.82 -10.08 21.50
C LEU A 963 -7.71 -11.05 21.05
N PRO A 964 -7.71 -11.52 19.79
CA PRO A 964 -6.56 -12.24 19.23
C PRO A 964 -5.35 -11.31 19.04
N ARG A 965 -4.17 -11.90 18.79
CA ARG A 965 -2.91 -11.16 18.59
C ARG A 965 -3.06 -10.01 17.60
N ARG A 966 -3.57 -10.31 16.39
CA ARG A 966 -3.69 -9.32 15.31
C ARG A 966 -4.59 -8.14 15.67
N ALA A 967 -5.70 -8.37 16.38
CA ALA A 967 -6.59 -7.30 16.81
C ALA A 967 -5.93 -6.33 17.80
N ILE A 968 -4.98 -6.80 18.62
CA ILE A 968 -4.18 -5.94 19.50
C ILE A 968 -3.13 -5.19 18.67
N GLU A 969 -2.44 -5.86 17.73
CA GLU A 969 -1.46 -5.22 16.82
C GLU A 969 -2.08 -4.12 15.94
N LEU A 970 -3.38 -4.20 15.67
CA LEU A 970 -4.14 -3.22 14.89
C LEU A 970 -4.58 -1.98 15.69
N MET A 971 -4.26 -1.90 16.98
CA MET A 971 -4.50 -0.71 17.78
C MET A 971 -3.48 0.38 17.44
N HIS A 972 -3.85 1.64 17.66
CA HIS A 972 -3.00 2.79 17.35
C HIS A 972 -1.64 2.70 18.07
N PRO A 973 -0.50 2.97 17.41
CA PRO A 973 0.84 2.84 18.01
C PRO A 973 1.06 3.70 19.26
N GLU A 974 0.37 4.84 19.37
CA GLU A 974 0.41 5.67 20.59
C GLU A 974 -0.44 5.16 21.76
N SER A 975 -1.11 4.00 21.63
CA SER A 975 -1.76 3.38 22.78
C SER A 975 -0.72 3.11 23.86
N PHE A 976 -1.01 3.42 25.13
CA PHE A 976 -0.03 3.29 26.21
C PHE A 976 0.59 1.88 26.31
N ILE A 977 -0.14 0.86 25.83
CA ILE A 977 0.32 -0.52 25.86
C ILE A 977 1.59 -0.76 25.00
N PHE A 978 1.90 0.14 24.06
CA PHE A 978 3.09 0.11 23.19
C PHE A 978 4.17 1.13 23.59
N ASP A 979 3.95 1.93 24.63
CA ASP A 979 4.92 2.94 25.07
C ASP A 979 6.15 2.27 25.73
N PRO A 980 7.37 2.41 25.15
CA PRO A 980 8.58 1.84 25.70
C PRO A 980 8.92 2.32 27.11
N ALA A 981 8.54 3.55 27.46
CA ALA A 981 8.85 4.17 28.74
C ALA A 981 8.11 3.50 29.91
N ILE A 982 6.91 2.96 29.65
CA ILE A 982 6.09 2.29 30.67
C ILE A 982 6.74 0.97 31.14
N TYR A 983 7.59 0.36 30.31
CA TYR A 983 8.22 -0.90 30.67
C TYR A 983 9.38 -0.73 31.66
N ASN A 984 10.00 0.44 31.77
CA ASN A 984 11.22 0.59 32.59
C ASN A 984 10.96 0.72 34.11
N ASP A 985 9.72 1.03 34.53
CA ASP A 985 9.38 1.36 35.93
C ASP A 985 8.58 0.28 36.69
N GLU A 986 8.32 -0.90 36.10
CA GLU A 986 7.33 -1.86 36.61
C GLU A 986 7.91 -3.12 37.33
N PRO A 987 7.35 -3.56 38.48
CA PRO A 987 7.76 -4.78 39.19
C PRO A 987 7.64 -6.09 38.40
N THR A 988 6.74 -6.16 37.40
CA THR A 988 6.65 -7.28 36.43
C THR A 988 7.94 -7.49 35.63
N ASN A 989 8.87 -6.52 35.61
CA ASN A 989 10.21 -6.68 35.05
C ASN A 989 11.02 -7.82 35.66
N ARG A 990 10.77 -8.20 36.93
CA ARG A 990 11.45 -9.36 37.54
C ARG A 990 11.09 -10.69 36.86
N LEU A 991 9.91 -10.79 36.24
CA LEU A 991 9.46 -11.95 35.46
C LEU A 991 9.72 -11.81 33.95
N ARG A 992 9.93 -10.57 33.46
CA ARG A 992 10.22 -10.26 32.05
C ARG A 992 11.72 -10.28 31.72
N GLY A 993 12.60 -10.01 32.67
CA GLY A 993 14.01 -9.75 32.34
C GLY A 993 14.13 -8.49 31.49
N THR A 994 14.78 -8.58 30.32
CA THR A 994 14.92 -7.49 29.34
C THR A 994 13.75 -7.38 28.34
N ARG A 995 12.68 -8.17 28.53
CA ARG A 995 11.66 -8.43 27.50
C ARG A 995 10.45 -7.49 27.59
N ASN A 996 10.03 -6.87 26.49
CA ASN A 996 8.89 -5.93 26.45
C ASN A 996 7.54 -6.59 26.12
N PHE A 997 6.44 -5.82 26.13
CA PHE A 997 5.09 -6.34 25.84
C PHE A 997 4.93 -6.80 24.39
N GLU A 998 5.52 -6.10 23.42
CA GLU A 998 5.47 -6.49 22.01
C GLU A 998 6.14 -7.84 21.75
N GLU A 999 7.24 -8.13 22.44
CA GLU A 999 7.92 -9.42 22.32
C GLU A 999 7.08 -10.58 22.89
N ASP A 1000 6.32 -10.34 23.96
CA ASP A 1000 5.33 -11.31 24.47
C ASP A 1000 4.12 -11.43 23.52
N LEU A 1001 3.67 -10.32 22.92
CA LEU A 1001 2.61 -10.31 21.90
C LEU A 1001 3.02 -11.18 20.69
N ARG A 1002 4.29 -11.12 20.28
CA ARG A 1002 4.86 -11.89 19.15
C ARG A 1002 5.28 -13.33 19.48
N SER A 1003 5.05 -13.81 20.70
CA SER A 1003 5.40 -15.18 21.15
C SER A 1003 4.56 -16.31 20.56
N VAL A 1004 3.49 -15.97 19.85
CA VAL A 1004 2.56 -16.94 19.26
C VAL A 1004 2.45 -16.73 17.75
N LEU A 1005 2.44 -17.81 17.00
CA LEU A 1005 2.35 -17.86 15.55
C LEU A 1005 0.88 -17.94 15.14
N PRO A 1006 0.32 -16.95 14.42
CA PRO A 1006 -1.02 -17.09 13.86
C PRO A 1006 -1.03 -18.20 12.81
N GLN A 1007 -2.02 -19.07 12.88
CA GLN A 1007 -2.20 -20.18 11.96
C GLN A 1007 -3.28 -19.85 10.95
N PRO A 1008 -2.98 -19.87 9.64
CA PRO A 1008 -3.97 -19.55 8.63
C PRO A 1008 -5.06 -20.63 8.60
N GLY A 1009 -6.31 -20.22 8.42
CA GLY A 1009 -7.45 -21.14 8.43
C GLY A 1009 -8.53 -20.71 7.46
N PHE A 1010 -9.05 -21.66 6.69
CA PHE A 1010 -10.08 -21.42 5.67
C PHE A 1010 -11.10 -22.56 5.63
N LYS A 1011 -12.38 -22.23 5.48
CA LYS A 1011 -13.44 -23.24 5.33
C LYS A 1011 -14.36 -22.92 4.17
N ILE A 1012 -14.76 -23.96 3.44
CA ILE A 1012 -15.76 -23.90 2.37
C ILE A 1012 -16.84 -24.94 2.64
N PHE A 1013 -18.10 -24.51 2.63
CA PHE A 1013 -19.26 -25.40 2.66
C PHE A 1013 -20.08 -25.24 1.39
N ALA A 1014 -20.56 -26.36 0.85
CA ALA A 1014 -21.42 -26.40 -0.30
C ALA A 1014 -22.66 -27.24 0.00
N ALA A 1015 -23.84 -26.74 -0.37
CA ALA A 1015 -25.11 -27.44 -0.26
C ALA A 1015 -25.58 -27.91 -1.63
N TYR A 1016 -26.02 -29.16 -1.70
CA TYR A 1016 -26.44 -29.84 -2.92
C TYR A 1016 -27.84 -30.41 -2.75
N ARG A 1017 -28.63 -30.40 -3.82
CA ARG A 1017 -29.98 -30.97 -3.84
C ARG A 1017 -29.99 -32.47 -3.55
N GLN A 1018 -28.94 -33.18 -3.98
CA GLN A 1018 -28.74 -34.60 -3.74
C GLN A 1018 -27.27 -34.84 -3.39
N PRO A 1019 -26.97 -35.81 -2.52
CA PRO A 1019 -25.61 -36.14 -2.12
C PRO A 1019 -24.89 -36.94 -3.21
N TRP A 1020 -24.44 -36.26 -4.27
CA TRP A 1020 -23.81 -36.90 -5.44
C TRP A 1020 -22.64 -37.82 -5.06
N TRP A 1021 -21.93 -37.53 -3.96
CA TRP A 1021 -20.85 -38.37 -3.45
C TRP A 1021 -21.29 -39.79 -3.08
N GLN A 1022 -22.56 -40.01 -2.72
CA GLN A 1022 -23.09 -41.36 -2.44
C GLN A 1022 -23.21 -42.25 -3.68
N LYS A 1023 -23.13 -41.67 -4.88
CA LYS A 1023 -23.05 -42.42 -6.14
C LYS A 1023 -21.63 -42.94 -6.40
N THR A 1024 -20.62 -42.41 -5.72
CA THR A 1024 -19.26 -42.94 -5.79
C THR A 1024 -19.19 -44.30 -5.11
N ARG A 1025 -18.33 -45.20 -5.59
CA ARG A 1025 -18.19 -46.57 -5.04
C ARG A 1025 -17.60 -46.61 -3.63
N TRP A 1026 -17.08 -45.49 -3.13
CA TRP A 1026 -16.24 -45.44 -1.93
C TRP A 1026 -16.95 -44.73 -0.77
N VAL A 1027 -17.46 -43.51 -0.98
CA VAL A 1027 -17.72 -42.61 0.15
C VAL A 1027 -19.21 -42.50 0.50
N ARG A 1028 -19.52 -42.58 1.81
CA ARG A 1028 -20.88 -42.37 2.33
C ARG A 1028 -20.96 -41.42 3.53
N THR A 1029 -19.91 -41.35 4.36
CA THR A 1029 -19.81 -40.54 5.59
C THR A 1029 -18.33 -40.41 5.97
N GLY A 1030 -18.01 -39.60 6.98
CA GLY A 1030 -16.64 -39.37 7.46
C GLY A 1030 -15.96 -38.19 6.75
N ARG A 1031 -14.65 -38.31 6.52
CA ARG A 1031 -13.84 -37.35 5.77
C ARG A 1031 -13.13 -37.98 4.58
N SER A 1032 -12.65 -37.17 3.65
CA SER A 1032 -11.70 -37.55 2.60
C SER A 1032 -10.51 -36.59 2.64
N VAL A 1033 -9.32 -37.05 2.27
CA VAL A 1033 -8.05 -36.30 2.39
C VAL A 1033 -7.30 -36.31 1.06
N THR A 1034 -6.61 -35.22 0.76
CA THR A 1034 -5.88 -35.03 -0.50
C THR A 1034 -4.71 -34.06 -0.36
N ASP A 1035 -3.73 -34.19 -1.26
CA ASP A 1035 -2.64 -33.23 -1.43
C ASP A 1035 -3.01 -32.06 -2.36
N LEU A 1036 -4.19 -32.11 -2.99
CA LEU A 1036 -4.78 -30.96 -3.67
C LEU A 1036 -5.07 -29.80 -2.69
N PRO A 1037 -5.17 -28.55 -3.17
CA PRO A 1037 -5.46 -27.40 -2.32
C PRO A 1037 -6.73 -27.53 -1.46
N VAL A 1038 -7.73 -28.34 -1.84
CA VAL A 1038 -8.94 -28.59 -1.03
C VAL A 1038 -8.66 -29.35 0.27
N ARG A 1039 -7.50 -30.00 0.39
CA ARG A 1039 -6.93 -30.73 1.54
C ARG A 1039 -7.79 -31.82 2.17
N GLN A 1040 -8.97 -31.48 2.67
CA GLN A 1040 -9.93 -32.43 3.22
C GLN A 1040 -11.37 -31.97 3.10
N CYS A 1041 -12.26 -32.94 2.89
CA CYS A 1041 -13.71 -32.74 2.84
C CYS A 1041 -14.38 -33.54 3.95
N TYR A 1042 -15.48 -33.03 4.53
CA TYR A 1042 -16.33 -33.78 5.45
C TYR A 1042 -17.77 -33.86 4.93
N TYR A 1043 -18.34 -35.05 4.97
CA TYR A 1043 -19.72 -35.32 4.52
C TYR A 1043 -20.72 -35.00 5.65
N TRP A 1044 -20.97 -33.71 5.85
CA TRP A 1044 -21.58 -33.11 7.04
C TRP A 1044 -23.03 -33.52 7.31
N HIS A 1045 -23.89 -33.43 6.29
CA HIS A 1045 -25.28 -33.87 6.36
C HIS A 1045 -25.69 -34.48 5.04
N THR A 1046 -26.31 -35.65 5.09
CA THR A 1046 -26.78 -36.34 3.90
C THR A 1046 -28.22 -36.79 4.09
N THR A 1047 -29.04 -36.54 3.07
CA THR A 1047 -30.46 -36.89 3.07
C THR A 1047 -30.89 -37.37 1.69
N SER A 1048 -31.79 -38.34 1.67
CA SER A 1048 -32.47 -38.81 0.45
C SER A 1048 -33.77 -38.05 0.17
N ASN A 1049 -34.18 -37.15 1.08
CA ASN A 1049 -35.37 -36.33 0.93
C ASN A 1049 -35.13 -35.25 -0.15
N PRO A 1050 -35.88 -35.23 -1.27
CA PRO A 1050 -35.65 -34.29 -2.36
C PRO A 1050 -36.05 -32.83 -2.04
N GLN A 1051 -36.72 -32.60 -0.91
CA GLN A 1051 -37.05 -31.28 -0.37
C GLN A 1051 -36.03 -30.77 0.68
N THR A 1052 -34.99 -31.56 0.99
CA THR A 1052 -33.95 -31.18 1.96
C THR A 1052 -32.58 -31.28 1.32
N GLY A 1053 -31.75 -30.26 1.50
CA GLY A 1053 -30.39 -30.25 0.96
C GLY A 1053 -29.40 -31.11 1.73
N SER A 1054 -28.42 -31.65 1.03
CA SER A 1054 -27.24 -32.29 1.61
C SER A 1054 -26.08 -31.31 1.69
N ILE A 1055 -25.30 -31.36 2.77
CA ILE A 1055 -24.20 -30.43 3.06
C ILE A 1055 -22.88 -31.18 2.98
N LEU A 1056 -21.93 -30.60 2.23
CA LEU A 1056 -20.53 -30.96 2.21
C LEU A 1056 -19.73 -29.82 2.85
N MET A 1057 -18.90 -30.11 3.87
CA MET A 1057 -17.76 -29.25 4.15
C MET A 1057 -16.74 -29.56 3.06
N ALA A 1058 -16.81 -28.76 2.01
CA ALA A 1058 -16.11 -29.01 0.76
C ALA A 1058 -14.60 -28.81 0.93
N SER A 1059 -14.19 -27.95 1.85
CA SER A 1059 -12.78 -27.73 2.19
C SER A 1059 -12.67 -27.33 3.66
N TYR A 1060 -11.71 -27.92 4.39
CA TYR A 1060 -11.23 -27.38 5.66
C TYR A 1060 -9.71 -27.36 5.67
N ASN A 1061 -9.16 -26.16 5.51
CA ASN A 1061 -7.77 -25.97 5.16
C ASN A 1061 -7.06 -25.09 6.19
N ASP A 1062 -5.76 -25.31 6.25
CA ASP A 1062 -4.79 -24.59 7.03
C ASP A 1062 -3.44 -24.63 6.30
N GLY A 1063 -2.46 -23.88 6.78
CA GLY A 1063 -1.12 -23.83 6.18
C GLY A 1063 -1.10 -23.21 4.79
N SER A 1064 -0.28 -23.78 3.89
CA SER A 1064 0.07 -23.18 2.61
C SER A 1064 -1.09 -23.14 1.61
N SER A 1065 -2.09 -24.01 1.75
CA SER A 1065 -3.23 -24.03 0.82
C SER A 1065 -4.24 -22.91 1.08
N VAL A 1066 -4.14 -22.18 2.19
CA VAL A 1066 -5.06 -21.09 2.50
C VAL A 1066 -4.89 -19.92 1.52
N GLU A 1067 -3.66 -19.53 1.18
CA GLU A 1067 -3.40 -18.45 0.22
C GLU A 1067 -4.00 -18.73 -1.15
N TYR A 1068 -3.97 -20.00 -1.59
CA TYR A 1068 -4.60 -20.45 -2.83
C TYR A 1068 -6.09 -20.09 -2.88
N TRP A 1069 -6.84 -20.43 -1.82
CA TRP A 1069 -8.27 -20.14 -1.75
C TRP A 1069 -8.55 -18.68 -1.44
N ALA A 1070 -7.72 -18.01 -0.65
CA ALA A 1070 -7.85 -16.60 -0.32
C ALA A 1070 -7.72 -15.73 -1.59
N GLY A 1071 -6.80 -16.05 -2.50
CA GLY A 1071 -6.69 -15.38 -3.80
C GLY A 1071 -7.98 -15.50 -4.63
N LEU A 1072 -8.57 -16.69 -4.69
CA LEU A 1072 -9.83 -16.94 -5.41
C LEU A 1072 -11.05 -16.33 -4.72
N ALA A 1073 -11.03 -16.19 -3.40
CA ALA A 1073 -12.09 -15.58 -2.62
C ALA A 1073 -12.22 -14.07 -2.83
N ARG A 1074 -11.18 -13.41 -3.38
CA ARG A 1074 -11.18 -11.98 -3.72
C ARG A 1074 -11.97 -11.64 -4.98
N ASP A 1075 -12.44 -12.65 -5.73
CA ASP A 1075 -13.33 -12.45 -6.89
C ASP A 1075 -14.60 -11.68 -6.44
N PRO A 1076 -14.84 -10.45 -6.97
CA PRO A 1076 -16.01 -9.67 -6.59
C PRO A 1076 -17.32 -10.29 -7.08
N THR A 1077 -17.25 -11.21 -8.04
CA THR A 1077 -18.41 -11.89 -8.61
C THR A 1077 -18.86 -13.01 -7.68
N ARG A 1078 -20.01 -12.83 -7.01
CA ARG A 1078 -20.59 -13.88 -6.15
C ARG A 1078 -21.13 -15.04 -7.00
N TYR A 1079 -20.97 -16.28 -6.52
CA TYR A 1079 -21.50 -17.46 -7.19
C TYR A 1079 -23.03 -17.40 -7.28
N GLN A 1080 -23.54 -17.54 -8.51
CA GLN A 1080 -24.97 -17.66 -8.77
C GLN A 1080 -25.32 -19.12 -9.07
N PRO A 1081 -26.16 -19.78 -8.26
CA PRO A 1081 -26.52 -21.17 -8.48
C PRO A 1081 -27.38 -21.32 -9.75
N PRO A 1082 -27.13 -22.35 -10.59
CA PRO A 1082 -27.99 -22.65 -11.72
C PRO A 1082 -29.43 -22.94 -11.27
N VAL A 1083 -30.43 -22.57 -12.08
CA VAL A 1083 -31.85 -22.84 -11.78
C VAL A 1083 -32.10 -24.33 -11.54
N ALA A 1084 -31.41 -25.21 -12.27
CA ALA A 1084 -31.49 -26.66 -12.10
C ALA A 1084 -31.01 -27.17 -10.72
N ALA A 1085 -30.18 -26.39 -10.02
CA ALA A 1085 -29.68 -26.73 -8.69
C ALA A 1085 -30.71 -26.46 -7.58
N ALA A 1086 -31.73 -25.62 -7.84
CA ALA A 1086 -32.67 -25.15 -6.83
C ALA A 1086 -33.46 -26.29 -6.15
N LEU A 1087 -33.68 -26.12 -4.84
CA LEU A 1087 -34.60 -26.95 -4.06
C LEU A 1087 -36.04 -26.44 -4.25
N PRO A 1088 -37.01 -27.31 -4.61
CA PRO A 1088 -38.40 -26.89 -4.80
C PRO A 1088 -38.99 -26.28 -3.53
N GLY A 1089 -39.54 -25.06 -3.63
CA GLY A 1089 -40.20 -24.36 -2.52
C GLY A 1089 -39.25 -23.79 -1.46
N VAL A 1090 -37.93 -23.83 -1.70
CA VAL A 1090 -36.91 -23.24 -0.81
C VAL A 1090 -36.42 -21.91 -1.43
N PRO A 1091 -36.38 -20.81 -0.66
CA PRO A 1091 -35.83 -19.54 -1.15
C PRO A 1091 -34.38 -19.68 -1.61
N VAL A 1092 -34.02 -18.95 -2.67
CA VAL A 1092 -32.62 -18.83 -3.11
C VAL A 1092 -31.82 -18.17 -2.01
N PHE A 1093 -30.58 -18.64 -1.80
CA PHE A 1093 -29.69 -18.04 -0.82
C PHE A 1093 -29.37 -16.60 -1.20
N ASP A 1094 -29.42 -15.69 -0.22
CA ASP A 1094 -29.09 -14.29 -0.44
C ASP A 1094 -27.61 -14.16 -0.82
N ILE A 1095 -27.37 -13.86 -2.11
CA ILE A 1095 -26.03 -13.75 -2.66
C ILE A 1095 -25.26 -12.54 -2.13
N THR A 1096 -25.94 -11.60 -1.46
CA THR A 1096 -25.31 -10.43 -0.83
C THR A 1096 -24.72 -10.76 0.54
N HIS A 1097 -25.05 -11.93 1.10
CA HIS A 1097 -24.52 -12.35 2.40
C HIS A 1097 -22.98 -12.46 2.34
N PRO A 1098 -22.22 -11.86 3.29
CA PRO A 1098 -20.76 -11.75 3.20
C PRO A 1098 -20.01 -13.08 3.00
N SER A 1099 -20.53 -14.16 3.60
CA SER A 1099 -19.94 -15.51 3.48
C SER A 1099 -20.19 -16.20 2.13
N VAL A 1100 -21.00 -15.66 1.21
CA VAL A 1100 -21.25 -16.30 -0.09
C VAL A 1100 -19.95 -16.36 -0.89
N ALA A 1101 -19.57 -17.54 -1.37
CA ALA A 1101 -18.32 -17.71 -2.10
C ALA A 1101 -18.33 -17.02 -3.48
N GLY A 1102 -17.15 -16.56 -3.93
CA GLY A 1102 -16.94 -16.03 -5.27
C GLY A 1102 -17.08 -17.10 -6.37
N ALA A 1103 -17.43 -16.69 -7.58
CA ALA A 1103 -17.69 -17.59 -8.70
C ALA A 1103 -16.44 -18.38 -9.11
N SER A 1104 -15.27 -17.75 -9.13
CA SER A 1104 -14.00 -18.41 -9.45
C SER A 1104 -13.62 -19.47 -8.42
N LEU A 1105 -13.79 -19.18 -7.13
CA LEU A 1105 -13.61 -20.16 -6.05
C LEU A 1105 -14.53 -21.37 -6.24
N VAL A 1106 -15.81 -21.16 -6.58
CA VAL A 1106 -16.75 -22.27 -6.75
C VAL A 1106 -16.45 -23.11 -8.00
N ARG A 1107 -15.92 -22.52 -9.08
CA ARG A 1107 -15.46 -23.29 -10.25
C ARG A 1107 -14.31 -24.20 -9.88
N GLU A 1108 -13.27 -23.63 -9.30
CA GLU A 1108 -12.07 -24.37 -8.89
C GLU A 1108 -12.38 -25.47 -7.86
N LEU A 1109 -13.26 -25.17 -6.90
CA LEU A 1109 -13.75 -26.16 -5.94
C LEU A 1109 -14.40 -27.37 -6.63
N GLN A 1110 -15.19 -27.14 -7.68
CA GLN A 1110 -15.83 -28.24 -8.41
C GLN A 1110 -14.81 -29.10 -9.16
N ASP A 1111 -13.78 -28.48 -9.75
CA ASP A 1111 -12.71 -29.21 -10.44
C ASP A 1111 -11.94 -30.11 -9.46
N GLN A 1112 -11.48 -29.57 -8.33
CA GLN A 1112 -10.77 -30.37 -7.32
C GLN A 1112 -11.65 -31.43 -6.66
N LEU A 1113 -12.95 -31.16 -6.47
CA LEU A 1113 -13.89 -32.17 -5.97
C LEU A 1113 -14.09 -33.30 -6.99
N ARG A 1114 -14.13 -33.02 -8.30
CA ARG A 1114 -14.19 -34.05 -9.34
C ARG A 1114 -12.94 -34.93 -9.32
N GLU A 1115 -11.77 -34.31 -9.25
CA GLU A 1115 -10.49 -35.02 -9.20
C GLU A 1115 -10.37 -35.91 -7.95
N LEU A 1116 -10.61 -35.33 -6.76
CA LEU A 1116 -10.60 -36.06 -5.50
C LEU A 1116 -11.51 -37.29 -5.54
N HIS A 1117 -12.71 -37.17 -6.11
CA HIS A 1117 -13.70 -38.25 -6.11
C HIS A 1117 -13.63 -39.18 -7.34
N GLY A 1118 -12.71 -38.92 -8.28
CA GLY A 1118 -12.58 -39.69 -9.52
C GLY A 1118 -13.83 -39.61 -10.42
N LEU A 1119 -14.44 -38.42 -10.49
CA LEU A 1119 -15.58 -38.13 -11.35
C LEU A 1119 -15.12 -37.68 -12.74
N SER A 1120 -15.99 -37.82 -13.75
CA SER A 1120 -15.72 -37.35 -15.10
C SER A 1120 -15.97 -35.84 -15.23
N ASP A 1121 -15.41 -35.21 -16.26
CA ASP A 1121 -15.68 -33.80 -16.58
C ASP A 1121 -17.15 -33.53 -16.95
N THR A 1122 -17.91 -34.59 -17.28
CA THR A 1122 -19.35 -34.49 -17.55
C THR A 1122 -20.22 -34.54 -16.28
N ASP A 1123 -19.65 -34.88 -15.12
CA ASP A 1123 -20.36 -34.91 -13.85
C ASP A 1123 -20.54 -33.48 -13.29
N MET A 1124 -21.66 -32.84 -13.61
CA MET A 1124 -21.98 -31.51 -13.13
C MET A 1124 -22.30 -31.50 -11.63
N LEU A 1125 -21.34 -31.03 -10.82
CA LEU A 1125 -21.53 -30.76 -9.41
C LEU A 1125 -22.29 -29.44 -9.24
N MET A 1126 -23.61 -29.46 -9.10
CA MET A 1126 -24.42 -28.23 -9.01
C MET A 1126 -24.77 -27.85 -7.56
N PRO A 1127 -23.91 -27.13 -6.82
CA PRO A 1127 -24.30 -26.63 -5.51
C PRO A 1127 -25.32 -25.50 -5.66
N TYR A 1128 -26.33 -25.47 -4.80
CA TYR A 1128 -27.32 -24.41 -4.78
C TYR A 1128 -26.99 -23.30 -3.77
N ALA A 1129 -26.04 -23.55 -2.86
CA ALA A 1129 -25.47 -22.56 -1.97
C ALA A 1129 -24.02 -22.94 -1.66
N VAL A 1130 -23.11 -21.96 -1.69
CA VAL A 1130 -21.72 -22.14 -1.29
C VAL A 1130 -21.31 -20.97 -0.41
N VAL A 1131 -20.78 -21.29 0.78
CA VAL A 1131 -20.25 -20.28 1.71
C VAL A 1131 -18.80 -20.58 2.06
N ALA A 1132 -18.03 -19.53 2.25
CA ALA A 1132 -16.61 -19.59 2.59
C ALA A 1132 -16.27 -18.60 3.71
N GLN A 1133 -15.26 -18.92 4.50
CA GLN A 1133 -14.68 -18.02 5.49
C GLN A 1133 -13.16 -18.15 5.50
N ASP A 1134 -12.52 -17.01 5.31
CA ASP A 1134 -11.08 -16.80 5.46
C ASP A 1134 -10.81 -16.19 6.84
N TRP A 1135 -10.04 -16.88 7.68
CA TRP A 1135 -9.68 -16.38 9.01
C TRP A 1135 -8.34 -15.65 9.03
N THR A 1136 -7.62 -15.56 7.91
CA THR A 1136 -6.37 -14.78 7.81
C THR A 1136 -6.62 -13.28 7.76
N GLN A 1137 -7.83 -12.87 7.38
CA GLN A 1137 -8.19 -11.47 7.24
C GLN A 1137 -8.24 -10.75 8.60
N ASP A 1138 -8.03 -9.44 8.53
CA ASP A 1138 -8.16 -8.59 9.69
C ASP A 1138 -9.58 -8.62 10.23
N PRO A 1139 -9.73 -8.61 11.56
CA PRO A 1139 -8.67 -8.45 12.57
C PRO A 1139 -8.29 -9.77 13.25
N PHE A 1140 -8.59 -10.91 12.64
CA PHE A 1140 -8.26 -12.22 13.21
C PHE A 1140 -6.79 -12.55 12.98
N GLY A 1141 -6.27 -12.32 11.77
CA GLY A 1141 -4.90 -12.61 11.37
C GLY A 1141 -4.56 -14.11 11.30
N GLY A 1142 -5.52 -14.99 11.59
CA GLY A 1142 -5.40 -16.44 11.67
C GLY A 1142 -6.63 -17.09 12.31
N GLY A 1143 -6.84 -18.39 12.02
CA GLY A 1143 -7.90 -19.19 12.62
C GLY A 1143 -7.61 -19.57 14.07
N TRP A 1144 -6.34 -19.78 14.43
CA TRP A 1144 -5.86 -20.07 15.79
C TRP A 1144 -4.37 -19.71 15.91
N HIS A 1145 -3.76 -20.00 17.05
CA HIS A 1145 -2.35 -19.69 17.29
C HIS A 1145 -1.56 -20.92 17.72
N PHE A 1146 -0.24 -20.90 17.59
CA PHE A 1146 0.67 -21.89 18.18
C PHE A 1146 1.87 -21.22 18.83
N TRP A 1147 2.42 -21.77 19.91
CA TRP A 1147 3.62 -21.23 20.57
C TRP A 1147 4.86 -21.25 19.66
N LYS A 1148 5.53 -20.10 19.54
CA LYS A 1148 6.77 -19.98 18.77
C LYS A 1148 7.91 -20.75 19.45
N ILE A 1149 8.86 -21.24 18.66
CA ILE A 1149 10.09 -21.88 19.14
C ILE A 1149 10.86 -20.91 20.06
N GLY A 1150 11.41 -21.43 21.15
CA GLY A 1150 12.17 -20.68 22.15
C GLY A 1150 11.32 -20.04 23.25
N GLU A 1151 10.00 -20.03 23.09
CA GLU A 1151 9.10 -19.33 24.02
C GLU A 1151 8.78 -20.13 25.28
N ARG A 1152 8.94 -19.49 26.43
CA ARG A 1152 8.52 -20.04 27.72
C ARG A 1152 7.02 -19.82 27.89
N SER A 1153 6.21 -20.63 27.20
CA SER A 1153 4.75 -20.52 27.15
C SER A 1153 4.12 -20.28 28.52
N SER A 1154 4.47 -21.08 29.55
CA SER A 1154 3.97 -20.91 30.92
C SER A 1154 4.21 -19.53 31.54
N GLN A 1155 5.37 -18.90 31.27
CA GLN A 1155 5.70 -17.56 31.78
C GLN A 1155 5.02 -16.48 30.94
N VAL A 1156 5.03 -16.63 29.62
CA VAL A 1156 4.39 -15.67 28.71
C VAL A 1156 2.89 -15.61 28.97
N MET A 1157 2.23 -16.75 29.18
CA MET A 1157 0.80 -16.81 29.54
C MET A 1157 0.47 -15.98 30.78
N GLN A 1158 1.30 -16.06 31.83
CA GLN A 1158 1.12 -15.26 33.04
C GLN A 1158 1.27 -13.76 32.75
N ARG A 1159 2.30 -13.39 31.98
CA ARG A 1159 2.55 -11.99 31.61
C ARG A 1159 1.47 -11.43 30.70
N MET A 1160 0.96 -12.20 29.75
CA MET A 1160 -0.08 -11.74 28.84
C MET A 1160 -1.42 -11.55 29.56
N ARG A 1161 -1.80 -12.41 30.50
CA ARG A 1161 -3.03 -12.21 31.30
C ARG A 1161 -3.03 -10.90 32.08
N LYS A 1162 -1.86 -10.48 32.57
CA LYS A 1162 -1.67 -9.22 33.30
C LYS A 1162 -0.39 -8.49 32.82
N PRO A 1163 -0.45 -7.77 31.69
CA PRO A 1163 0.75 -7.24 31.04
C PRO A 1163 1.47 -6.16 31.86
N PHE A 1164 0.71 -5.43 32.68
CA PHE A 1164 1.17 -4.32 33.52
C PHE A 1164 0.70 -4.53 34.96
N THR A 1165 1.59 -4.38 35.95
CA THR A 1165 1.26 -4.66 37.36
C THR A 1165 0.26 -3.64 37.89
N ASN A 1166 0.56 -2.35 37.67
CA ASN A 1166 -0.19 -1.24 38.27
C ASN A 1166 -1.30 -0.68 37.37
N VAL A 1167 -1.56 -1.30 36.22
CA VAL A 1167 -2.62 -0.88 35.31
C VAL A 1167 -3.73 -1.92 35.32
N PRO A 1168 -5.00 -1.56 35.55
CA PRO A 1168 -6.13 -2.51 35.59
C PRO A 1168 -6.57 -3.00 34.19
N LEU A 1169 -5.60 -3.36 33.33
CA LEU A 1169 -5.80 -3.98 32.03
C LEU A 1169 -5.43 -5.48 32.10
N TYR A 1170 -6.22 -6.31 31.42
CA TYR A 1170 -6.09 -7.77 31.36
C TYR A 1170 -6.32 -8.27 29.94
N ILE A 1171 -5.74 -9.41 29.57
CA ILE A 1171 -5.91 -10.01 28.23
C ILE A 1171 -6.32 -11.47 28.38
N CYS A 1172 -7.42 -11.87 27.74
CA CYS A 1172 -7.86 -13.27 27.68
C CYS A 1172 -8.21 -13.68 26.25
N GLY A 1173 -8.27 -14.98 26.02
CA GLY A 1173 -8.53 -15.55 24.71
C GLY A 1173 -7.64 -16.76 24.44
N GLU A 1174 -7.86 -17.39 23.30
CA GLU A 1174 -7.17 -18.63 22.94
C GLU A 1174 -5.68 -18.43 22.63
N ALA A 1175 -5.26 -17.25 22.16
CA ALA A 1175 -3.93 -17.02 21.62
C ALA A 1175 -2.80 -17.36 22.60
N TRP A 1176 -2.91 -16.95 23.86
CA TRP A 1176 -1.94 -17.25 24.94
C TRP A 1176 -2.55 -18.18 25.98
N SER A 1177 -3.10 -19.29 25.51
CA SER A 1177 -3.66 -20.35 26.36
C SER A 1177 -2.80 -21.62 26.30
N SER A 1178 -3.07 -22.57 27.21
CA SER A 1178 -2.42 -23.89 27.15
C SER A 1178 -3.08 -24.82 26.13
N GLN A 1179 -4.32 -24.49 25.73
CA GLN A 1179 -5.13 -25.25 24.78
C GLN A 1179 -5.48 -24.40 23.55
N GLN A 1180 -4.43 -23.96 22.86
CA GLN A 1180 -4.54 -23.24 21.59
C GLN A 1180 -5.34 -24.05 20.55
N GLY A 1181 -6.06 -23.37 19.66
CA GLY A 1181 -6.99 -23.97 18.70
C GLY A 1181 -8.39 -24.28 19.25
N TRP A 1182 -8.61 -24.20 20.57
CA TRP A 1182 -9.86 -24.64 21.21
C TRP A 1182 -10.55 -23.55 22.04
N VAL A 1183 -11.88 -23.69 22.13
CA VAL A 1183 -12.72 -22.87 23.04
C VAL A 1183 -12.31 -23.05 24.50
N GLU A 1184 -11.85 -24.26 24.86
CA GLU A 1184 -11.38 -24.57 26.21
C GLU A 1184 -10.23 -23.62 26.64
N GLY A 1185 -9.25 -23.37 25.77
CA GLY A 1185 -8.16 -22.43 26.08
C GLY A 1185 -8.61 -20.97 26.20
N ALA A 1186 -9.61 -20.56 25.42
CA ALA A 1186 -10.21 -19.23 25.57
C ALA A 1186 -10.94 -19.06 26.92
N LEU A 1187 -11.68 -20.09 27.36
CA LEU A 1187 -12.36 -20.08 28.65
C LEU A 1187 -11.37 -20.19 29.82
N GLU A 1188 -10.32 -21.02 29.68
CA GLU A 1188 -9.24 -21.17 30.66
C GLU A 1188 -8.63 -19.81 31.02
N THR A 1189 -8.18 -19.04 30.03
CA THR A 1189 -7.54 -17.74 30.30
C THR A 1189 -8.49 -16.73 30.92
N ALA A 1190 -9.78 -16.74 30.55
CA ALA A 1190 -10.80 -15.91 31.16
C ALA A 1190 -11.04 -16.29 32.64
N GLU A 1191 -11.22 -17.58 32.92
CA GLU A 1191 -11.41 -18.10 34.29
C GLU A 1191 -10.21 -17.81 35.19
N VAL A 1192 -8.99 -17.97 34.68
CA VAL A 1192 -7.77 -17.66 35.45
C VAL A 1192 -7.71 -16.17 35.79
N ILE A 1193 -8.10 -15.27 34.88
CA ILE A 1193 -8.17 -13.82 35.20
C ILE A 1193 -9.24 -13.53 36.25
N LEU A 1194 -10.44 -14.10 36.10
CA LEU A 1194 -11.55 -13.94 37.05
C LEU A 1194 -11.15 -14.41 38.45
N LEU A 1195 -10.41 -15.52 38.54
CA LEU A 1195 -9.91 -16.04 39.81
C LEU A 1195 -8.76 -15.20 40.38
N GLN A 1196 -7.66 -15.05 39.64
CA GLN A 1196 -6.42 -14.50 40.17
C GLN A 1196 -6.48 -12.99 40.40
N HIS A 1197 -7.26 -12.27 39.60
CA HIS A 1197 -7.28 -10.80 39.64
C HIS A 1197 -8.59 -10.21 40.17
N PHE A 1198 -9.68 -10.97 40.11
CA PHE A 1198 -10.98 -10.55 40.62
C PHE A 1198 -11.48 -11.43 41.78
N GLY A 1199 -10.76 -12.48 42.18
CA GLY A 1199 -11.11 -13.30 43.34
C GLY A 1199 -12.42 -14.06 43.20
N LEU A 1200 -12.91 -14.26 41.97
CA LEU A 1200 -14.13 -15.02 41.72
C LEU A 1200 -13.78 -16.52 41.69
N PRO A 1201 -14.54 -17.39 42.39
CA PRO A 1201 -14.29 -18.82 42.33
C PRO A 1201 -14.42 -19.34 40.89
N PRO A 1202 -13.76 -20.44 40.50
CA PRO A 1202 -13.93 -20.98 39.15
C PRO A 1202 -15.37 -21.41 38.87
N LEU A 1203 -15.78 -21.35 37.61
CA LEU A 1203 -17.09 -21.79 37.14
C LEU A 1203 -17.37 -23.24 37.53
N VAL A 1204 -16.40 -24.14 37.33
CA VAL A 1204 -16.55 -25.56 37.64
C VAL A 1204 -16.87 -25.76 39.12
N ASP A 1205 -16.20 -25.03 40.01
CA ASP A 1205 -16.44 -25.10 41.45
C ASP A 1205 -17.84 -24.65 41.83
N ARG A 1206 -18.33 -23.57 41.20
CA ARG A 1206 -19.69 -23.07 41.42
C ARG A 1206 -20.77 -24.04 40.92
N LEU A 1207 -20.55 -24.68 39.78
CA LEU A 1207 -21.53 -25.56 39.15
C LEU A 1207 -21.54 -26.97 39.74
N THR A 1208 -20.38 -27.47 40.18
CA THR A 1208 -20.23 -28.87 40.63
C THR A 1208 -20.08 -29.02 42.15
N GLY A 1209 -19.80 -27.94 42.88
CA GLY A 1209 -19.54 -27.96 44.33
C GLY A 1209 -18.19 -28.60 44.71
N ALA A 1210 -17.37 -29.01 43.74
CA ALA A 1210 -16.05 -29.58 43.95
C ALA A 1210 -14.96 -28.49 43.86
N LYS A 1211 -13.93 -28.53 44.73
CA LYS A 1211 -12.78 -27.61 44.63
C LYS A 1211 -11.86 -28.05 43.49
N ALA A 1212 -12.07 -27.52 42.27
CA ALA A 1212 -11.20 -27.74 41.11
C ALA A 1212 -10.12 -26.64 40.96
N VAL A 1213 -10.04 -25.68 41.89
CA VAL A 1213 -9.08 -24.55 41.91
C VAL A 1213 -7.63 -24.92 41.58
N ALA A 1214 -7.17 -26.13 41.92
CA ALA A 1214 -5.79 -26.56 41.71
C ALA A 1214 -5.47 -27.13 40.31
N GLU A 1215 -6.48 -27.45 39.48
CA GLU A 1215 -6.27 -28.00 38.13
C GLU A 1215 -6.35 -26.94 37.02
N LEU A 1216 -6.89 -25.75 37.33
CA LEU A 1216 -7.10 -24.62 36.40
C LEU A 1216 -5.97 -23.57 36.44
N VAL A 1217 -5.21 -23.53 37.53
CA VAL A 1217 -4.09 -22.60 37.78
C VAL A 1217 -2.77 -23.33 37.65
#